data_AF-A0A3M6UKH3-F1
#
_entry.id   AF-A0A3M6UKH3-F1
#
_cell.length_a   1.000
_cell.length_b   1.000
_cell.length_c   1.000
_cell.angle_alpha   90.00
_cell.angle_beta   90.00
_cell.angle_gamma   90.00
#
_symmetry.space_group_name_H-M   'P 1'
#
loop_
_entity.id
_entity.type
_entity.pdbx_description
1 polymer ?
#
loop_
_entity_poly.entity_id
_entity_poly.type
_entity_poly.pdbx_seq_one_letter_code
_entity_poly.pdbx_strand_id
1 'polypeptide(L)'
;MESRRRCCGCCSRRVLIISFAITGVFLLVAGLVLDVGGVFSNIIKNKVDQSVELKPGGLVYEEWVKTSLPVYMKYYVFDLKNHEEVMTGKAVPAVEQKGPYSYRELRSNEVLNWTSDRSIVTFMPNRTYVFDPETSCEGCDDRNDTFMSVNIPLMTLALWVRNNNYDKKHEFCFLGMLIEAELYKVKLFQRKTVYDILWGYKDPFLEFLVKATQGIHIPIIDKNITCPGQDGLTDFVQLQYNNTYYGISAVNSGQTDINKLEQFTMWRGESHLSWWSDKYANMINGTDGTQFSPGVDKQATLYAFSPEVCRSLFFVYESDQTVKDIKLYRFTAPEKLYLNGDTYKPNKGFCMPSGCLPTGLLNISRCQPLNPPVVLSPPHFYQSDKSLLEAVHGLNPEKSKHETYVDIEPITGIVMRAAKRIQINIAVEPVKMFAPTNGKFSKVFLPVMYASESFVITDGKAADFRHKVYLPITITEVIQYFLMGLGALFILVALLLLILTANKKKNDLELRVNEGDGHVRDDERQPLVTDGRRVFITSLTVFGLILLVSGTILTASHVFSKLIKDKVNEDVQLKPGSTVYKEWVNSSVPFYKKFYMFNLTNPEEVMNGNATPNVEQIGPYSYRELRSNKVLKWTDDDSIVTFMPNRTYIFDPETSCAGCHDKNDTFVNVNIPLLTLALWLRNTNYTKEQPKVCSAGIKATVDKFKLKLFRRKTVYDILWGYQDEFLKFLLKISKLTGCPAREGITTFIQLQYNNTFYGISSVNTGRTDISKLEQFTMWRNESHLSWWSDKYANMINGTDATQFAPDVDKENKFYVFSPGICRSVHFTYEKEVTLKDIKLYRVTISDEVFKSGDVYPPNRGFCITPGCLPTGLLNISLCQPMNPPVVTSPPHFYQSDKSLLQTVHGLKPEKSEHETFLEIEPITGIVMRGAQRVQINIALESVDVLPQTKGSFEKVFLPFMFASEVAEITDEKASDFREKFSKMNTAMKITKMFEYSLIVIGAFLLGVVLLLPCFDNDKKVQENGTKIEEKDEKHPLIDSSRKTFAHQST
;
A
#
# COMPACT_ATOMS: atom_id res chain seq x y z
N MET A 1 -40.08 -45.73 71.86
CA MET A 1 -38.80 -45.11 71.45
C MET A 1 -39.09 -44.03 70.42
N GLU A 2 -39.31 -42.82 70.91
CA GLU A 2 -39.27 -41.58 70.14
C GLU A 2 -37.84 -41.34 69.64
N SER A 3 -37.66 -40.92 68.38
CA SER A 3 -36.57 -40.04 67.96
C SER A 3 -36.48 -39.90 66.44
N ARG A 4 -36.58 -38.64 65.98
CA ARG A 4 -35.98 -38.06 64.77
C ARG A 4 -36.58 -38.38 63.40
N ARG A 5 -37.64 -37.65 63.04
CA ARG A 5 -37.83 -37.08 61.69
C ARG A 5 -38.41 -35.67 61.75
N ARG A 6 -37.61 -34.68 62.17
CA ARG A 6 -37.84 -33.25 61.91
C ARG A 6 -36.51 -32.53 61.91
N CYS A 7 -35.94 -32.28 60.73
CA CYS A 7 -35.01 -31.18 60.44
C CYS A 7 -34.58 -31.27 58.97
N CYS A 8 -35.24 -30.52 58.08
CA CYS A 8 -34.63 -30.18 56.77
C CYS A 8 -35.10 -28.82 56.21
N GLY A 9 -36.23 -28.27 56.68
CA GLY A 9 -36.74 -26.97 56.18
C GLY A 9 -36.18 -25.69 56.86
N CYS A 10 -35.69 -25.75 58.10
CA CYS A 10 -35.34 -24.55 58.88
C CYS A 10 -33.86 -24.11 58.75
N CYS A 11 -32.94 -25.03 58.42
CA CYS A 11 -31.52 -24.71 58.21
C CYS A 11 -31.28 -23.95 56.89
N SER A 12 -32.11 -24.17 55.88
CA SER A 12 -31.98 -23.55 54.55
C SER A 12 -32.15 -22.02 54.57
N ARG A 13 -33.08 -21.47 55.37
CA ARG A 13 -33.38 -20.02 55.37
C ARG A 13 -32.34 -19.13 56.02
N ARG A 14 -31.74 -19.54 57.15
CA ARG A 14 -30.67 -18.76 57.80
C ARG A 14 -29.39 -18.76 56.98
N VAL A 15 -29.07 -19.90 56.37
CA VAL A 15 -27.94 -20.02 55.44
C VAL A 15 -28.14 -19.11 54.23
N LEU A 16 -29.37 -19.01 53.72
CA LEU A 16 -29.70 -18.12 52.61
C LEU A 16 -29.47 -16.63 52.96
N ILE A 17 -29.95 -16.16 54.11
CA ILE A 17 -29.78 -14.75 54.56
C ILE A 17 -28.30 -14.40 54.75
N ILE A 18 -27.55 -15.28 55.43
CA ILE A 18 -26.11 -15.08 55.66
C ILE A 18 -25.35 -15.09 54.32
N SER A 19 -25.71 -15.98 53.40
CA SER A 19 -25.12 -16.04 52.05
C SER A 19 -25.35 -14.74 51.27
N PHE A 20 -26.59 -14.20 51.24
CA PHE A 20 -26.88 -12.93 50.58
C PHE A 20 -26.16 -11.75 51.23
N ALA A 21 -26.06 -11.69 52.56
CA ALA A 21 -25.36 -10.62 53.26
C ALA A 21 -23.84 -10.64 52.99
N ILE A 22 -23.19 -11.81 53.11
CA ILE A 22 -21.75 -11.95 52.86
C ILE A 22 -21.43 -11.66 51.39
N THR A 23 -22.22 -12.22 50.47
CA THR A 23 -22.03 -11.99 49.02
C THR A 23 -22.26 -10.53 48.67
N GLY A 24 -23.27 -9.89 49.26
CA GLY A 24 -23.56 -8.46 49.06
C GLY A 24 -22.41 -7.55 49.55
N VAL A 25 -21.89 -7.79 50.75
CA VAL A 25 -20.74 -7.05 51.29
C VAL A 25 -19.49 -7.28 50.44
N PHE A 26 -19.22 -8.53 50.03
CA PHE A 26 -18.09 -8.83 49.16
C PHE A 26 -18.16 -8.09 47.81
N LEU A 27 -19.32 -8.11 47.15
CA LEU A 27 -19.51 -7.41 45.86
C LEU A 27 -19.39 -5.89 46.01
N LEU A 28 -19.89 -5.32 47.11
CA LEU A 28 -19.82 -3.88 47.38
C LEU A 28 -18.39 -3.44 47.70
N VAL A 29 -17.66 -4.21 48.52
CA VAL A 29 -16.24 -3.97 48.80
C VAL A 29 -15.40 -4.17 47.53
N ALA A 30 -15.68 -5.20 46.72
CA ALA A 30 -15.01 -5.39 45.43
C ALA A 30 -15.24 -4.18 44.52
N GLY A 31 -16.48 -3.71 44.37
CA GLY A 31 -16.80 -2.50 43.59
C GLY A 31 -16.07 -1.25 44.10
N LEU A 32 -16.02 -1.03 45.42
CA LEU A 32 -15.32 0.11 46.03
C LEU A 32 -13.79 0.03 45.92
N VAL A 33 -13.19 -1.15 46.07
CA VAL A 33 -11.74 -1.35 45.89
C VAL A 33 -11.35 -1.11 44.43
N LEU A 34 -12.21 -1.51 43.50
CA LEU A 34 -12.03 -1.27 42.08
C LEU A 34 -12.12 0.23 41.71
N ASP A 35 -12.99 0.99 42.38
CA ASP A 35 -13.20 2.43 42.21
C ASP A 35 -12.13 3.28 42.94
N VAL A 36 -12.05 3.17 44.27
CA VAL A 36 -11.16 3.99 45.13
C VAL A 36 -9.70 3.53 45.09
N GLY A 37 -9.44 2.25 44.83
CA GLY A 37 -8.09 1.69 44.81
C GLY A 37 -7.29 2.00 43.54
N GLY A 38 -7.89 2.66 42.54
CA GLY A 38 -7.23 3.01 41.28
C GLY A 38 -6.80 1.80 40.43
N VAL A 39 -7.25 0.59 40.78
CA VAL A 39 -6.84 -0.66 40.13
C VAL A 39 -7.29 -0.70 38.67
N PHE A 40 -8.56 -0.36 38.38
CA PHE A 40 -9.02 -0.27 37.00
C PHE A 40 -8.37 0.87 36.24
N SER A 41 -8.16 2.02 36.87
CA SER A 41 -7.47 3.15 36.23
C SER A 41 -6.04 2.77 35.79
N ASN A 42 -5.28 2.08 36.65
CA ASN A 42 -3.95 1.57 36.30
C ASN A 42 -4.00 0.47 35.23
N ILE A 43 -4.97 -0.44 35.28
CA ILE A 43 -5.13 -1.48 34.25
C ILE A 43 -5.47 -0.84 32.90
N ILE A 44 -6.39 0.12 32.87
CA ILE A 44 -6.79 0.85 31.67
C ILE A 44 -5.59 1.61 31.13
N LYS A 45 -4.86 2.35 31.98
CA LYS A 45 -3.66 3.08 31.58
C LYS A 45 -2.62 2.13 30.97
N ASN A 46 -2.28 1.04 31.66
CA ASN A 46 -1.34 0.05 31.14
C ASN A 46 -1.83 -0.57 29.82
N LYS A 47 -3.14 -0.78 29.67
CA LYS A 47 -3.70 -1.35 28.44
C LYS A 47 -3.67 -0.36 27.28
N VAL A 48 -3.94 0.92 27.56
CA VAL A 48 -3.78 2.04 26.62
C VAL A 48 -2.33 2.15 26.19
N ASP A 49 -1.39 2.23 27.14
CA ASP A 49 0.05 2.33 26.88
C ASP A 49 0.50 1.18 25.97
N GLN A 50 0.15 -0.06 26.32
CA GLN A 50 0.44 -1.25 25.50
C GLN A 50 -0.23 -1.24 24.12
N SER A 51 -1.33 -0.52 23.93
CA SER A 51 -2.04 -0.45 22.64
C SER A 51 -1.42 0.59 21.69
N VAL A 52 -0.81 1.64 22.24
CA VAL A 52 -0.21 2.75 21.46
C VAL A 52 1.30 2.58 21.26
N GLU A 53 1.96 1.69 22.01
CA GLU A 53 3.31 1.23 21.72
C GLU A 53 3.49 0.91 20.23
N LEU A 54 4.57 1.44 19.65
CA LEU A 54 4.93 1.17 18.27
C LEU A 54 5.55 -0.22 18.18
N LYS A 55 4.70 -1.21 17.91
CA LYS A 55 5.08 -2.61 17.75
C LYS A 55 4.26 -3.30 16.65
N PRO A 56 4.85 -4.28 15.93
CA PRO A 56 4.13 -5.05 14.91
C PRO A 56 2.78 -5.59 15.42
N GLY A 57 1.71 -5.37 14.65
CA GLY A 57 0.33 -5.73 15.01
C GLY A 57 -0.35 -4.82 16.05
N GLY A 58 0.32 -3.76 16.52
CA GLY A 58 -0.24 -2.74 17.41
C GLY A 58 -1.22 -1.79 16.69
N LEU A 59 -2.05 -1.07 17.47
CA LEU A 59 -3.09 -0.17 16.92
C LEU A 59 -2.48 0.97 16.08
N VAL A 60 -1.40 1.58 16.60
CA VAL A 60 -0.73 2.74 15.98
C VAL A 60 0.24 2.30 14.89
N TYR A 61 0.87 1.13 15.03
CA TYR A 61 1.89 0.63 14.11
C TYR A 61 1.40 0.50 12.67
N GLU A 62 0.20 -0.04 12.46
CA GLU A 62 -0.36 -0.21 11.11
C GLU A 62 -0.53 1.14 10.38
N GLU A 63 -1.02 2.17 11.08
CA GLU A 63 -1.17 3.51 10.51
C GLU A 63 0.17 4.22 10.34
N TRP A 64 1.13 3.97 11.23
CA TRP A 64 2.48 4.51 11.15
C TRP A 64 3.27 3.92 9.97
N VAL A 65 3.18 2.61 9.74
CA VAL A 65 3.79 1.95 8.56
C VAL A 65 3.14 2.45 7.28
N LYS A 66 1.81 2.59 7.26
CA LYS A 66 1.09 3.01 6.06
C LYS A 66 -0.26 3.61 6.42
N THR A 67 -0.35 4.93 6.34
CA THR A 67 -1.57 5.62 6.74
C THR A 67 -2.72 5.30 5.80
N SER A 68 -3.87 4.97 6.38
CA SER A 68 -5.13 4.80 5.66
C SER A 68 -5.97 6.08 5.62
N LEU A 69 -5.57 7.10 6.38
CA LEU A 69 -6.26 8.39 6.43
C LEU A 69 -5.97 9.21 5.16
N PRO A 70 -6.98 9.90 4.61
CA PRO A 70 -6.78 10.81 3.49
C PRO A 70 -6.09 12.08 3.99
N VAL A 71 -4.77 12.15 3.82
CA VAL A 71 -3.98 13.36 4.05
C VAL A 71 -3.95 14.18 2.78
N TYR A 72 -4.26 15.47 2.88
CA TYR A 72 -4.25 16.39 1.75
C TYR A 72 -3.21 17.49 1.97
N MET A 73 -2.32 17.63 0.98
CA MET A 73 -1.41 18.75 0.84
C MET A 73 -2.03 19.74 -0.14
N LYS A 74 -2.51 20.87 0.38
CA LYS A 74 -3.18 21.91 -0.41
C LYS A 74 -2.26 23.11 -0.61
N TYR A 75 -2.06 23.51 -1.86
CA TYR A 75 -1.25 24.68 -2.21
C TYR A 75 -2.12 25.85 -2.64
N TYR A 76 -1.79 27.03 -2.14
CA TYR A 76 -2.41 28.29 -2.52
C TYR A 76 -1.32 29.21 -3.04
N VAL A 77 -1.37 29.55 -4.32
CA VAL A 77 -0.33 30.35 -4.99
C VAL A 77 -0.69 31.83 -4.99
N PHE A 78 0.31 32.69 -4.88
CA PHE A 78 0.15 34.14 -4.93
C PHE A 78 0.55 34.67 -6.31
N ASP A 79 -0.45 35.04 -7.12
CA ASP A 79 -0.26 35.58 -8.47
C ASP A 79 0.04 37.08 -8.41
N LEU A 80 1.28 37.47 -8.74
CA LEU A 80 1.74 38.86 -8.73
C LEU A 80 1.14 39.65 -9.90
N LYS A 81 0.35 40.70 -9.60
CA LYS A 81 -0.43 41.43 -10.61
C LYS A 81 0.27 42.63 -11.21
N ASN A 82 1.13 43.31 -10.45
CA ASN A 82 1.74 44.58 -10.82
C ASN A 82 3.27 44.51 -10.96
N HIS A 83 3.80 43.40 -11.49
CA HIS A 83 5.24 43.13 -11.57
C HIS A 83 6.06 44.24 -12.28
N GLU A 84 5.52 44.88 -13.33
CA GLU A 84 6.19 46.00 -14.02
C GLU A 84 6.29 47.27 -13.16
N GLU A 85 5.24 47.58 -12.39
CA GLU A 85 5.23 48.73 -11.47
C GLU A 85 6.20 48.50 -10.31
N VAL A 86 6.28 47.27 -9.82
CA VAL A 86 7.27 46.85 -8.83
C VAL A 86 8.69 47.06 -9.38
N MET A 87 9.00 46.57 -10.59
CA MET A 87 10.33 46.74 -11.19
C MET A 87 10.77 48.22 -11.29
N THR A 88 9.82 49.12 -11.57
CA THR A 88 10.08 50.56 -11.70
C THR A 88 10.06 51.32 -10.37
N GLY A 89 9.69 50.67 -9.26
CA GLY A 89 9.57 51.29 -7.95
C GLY A 89 8.35 52.22 -7.81
N LYS A 90 7.35 52.08 -8.67
CA LYS A 90 6.12 52.89 -8.66
C LYS A 90 5.08 52.41 -7.64
N ALA A 91 5.11 51.11 -7.32
CA ALA A 91 4.18 50.48 -6.38
C ALA A 91 4.86 49.35 -5.61
N VAL A 92 4.30 48.99 -4.46
CA VAL A 92 4.66 47.76 -3.74
C VAL A 92 3.97 46.55 -4.40
N PRO A 93 4.48 45.31 -4.23
CA PRO A 93 3.86 44.12 -4.81
C PRO A 93 2.40 43.94 -4.39
N ALA A 94 1.53 43.64 -5.36
CA ALA A 94 0.13 43.30 -5.17
C ALA A 94 -0.12 41.87 -5.68
N VAL A 95 -0.55 40.99 -4.77
CA VAL A 95 -0.77 39.57 -5.07
C VAL A 95 -2.23 39.18 -4.95
N GLU A 96 -2.65 38.20 -5.75
CA GLU A 96 -3.95 37.55 -5.64
C GLU A 96 -3.75 36.06 -5.36
N GLN A 97 -4.41 35.54 -4.33
CA GLN A 97 -4.37 34.11 -4.00
C GLN A 97 -5.20 33.30 -5.01
N LYS A 98 -4.63 32.21 -5.54
CA LYS A 98 -5.35 31.17 -6.29
C LYS A 98 -5.18 29.81 -5.60
N GLY A 99 -6.22 28.97 -5.62
CA GLY A 99 -6.20 27.65 -4.99
C GLY A 99 -7.46 27.36 -4.16
N PRO A 100 -7.52 26.19 -3.49
CA PRO A 100 -6.41 25.24 -3.35
C PRO A 100 -6.16 24.39 -4.59
N TYR A 101 -4.87 24.12 -4.87
CA TYR A 101 -4.43 23.00 -5.66
C TYR A 101 -4.12 21.84 -4.70
N SER A 102 -5.00 20.86 -4.65
CA SER A 102 -4.99 19.80 -3.66
C SER A 102 -4.30 18.55 -4.19
N TYR A 103 -3.42 17.97 -3.37
CA TYR A 103 -2.77 16.70 -3.64
C TYR A 103 -3.05 15.75 -2.48
N ARG A 104 -3.47 14.53 -2.81
CA ARG A 104 -3.51 13.43 -1.86
C ARG A 104 -2.08 12.99 -1.58
N GLU A 105 -1.69 13.04 -0.31
CA GLU A 105 -0.40 12.58 0.17
C GLU A 105 -0.52 11.13 0.64
N LEU A 106 0.31 10.27 0.06
CA LEU A 106 0.45 8.87 0.44
C LEU A 106 1.73 8.73 1.27
N ARG A 107 1.55 8.26 2.51
CA ARG A 107 2.63 8.10 3.49
C ARG A 107 2.87 6.64 3.77
N SER A 108 4.13 6.22 3.72
CA SER A 108 4.56 4.93 4.26
C SER A 108 5.93 5.03 4.92
N ASN A 109 6.15 4.18 5.90
CA ASN A 109 7.44 4.01 6.58
C ASN A 109 7.90 2.57 6.36
N GLU A 110 9.05 2.41 5.72
CA GLU A 110 9.69 1.11 5.55
C GLU A 110 10.58 0.83 6.76
N VAL A 111 10.24 -0.19 7.55
CA VAL A 111 11.02 -0.57 8.73
C VAL A 111 12.32 -1.25 8.29
N LEU A 112 13.44 -0.73 8.78
CA LEU A 112 14.77 -1.25 8.46
C LEU A 112 15.30 -2.15 9.58
N ASN A 113 15.25 -1.69 10.83
CA ASN A 113 15.78 -2.43 11.97
C ASN A 113 15.16 -1.99 13.30
N TRP A 114 15.28 -2.84 14.31
CA TRP A 114 14.97 -2.55 15.71
C TRP A 114 16.22 -2.74 16.57
N THR A 115 16.36 -1.96 17.63
CA THR A 115 17.38 -2.26 18.66
C THR A 115 17.06 -3.58 19.37
N SER A 116 18.07 -4.21 19.98
CA SER A 116 17.92 -5.52 20.65
C SER A 116 16.90 -5.50 21.79
N ASP A 117 16.78 -4.36 22.47
CA ASP A 117 15.81 -4.11 23.54
C ASP A 117 14.45 -3.60 23.01
N ARG A 118 14.30 -3.48 21.68
CA ARG A 118 13.13 -2.93 20.98
C ARG A 118 12.77 -1.49 21.35
N SER A 119 13.67 -0.73 21.97
CA SER A 119 13.40 0.66 22.38
C SER A 119 13.35 1.63 21.20
N ILE A 120 14.08 1.36 20.12
CA ILE A 120 14.20 2.24 18.96
C ILE A 120 13.89 1.45 17.68
N VAL A 121 13.12 2.06 16.79
CA VAL A 121 12.90 1.59 15.43
C VAL A 121 13.60 2.51 14.44
N THR A 122 14.34 1.92 13.52
CA THR A 122 14.96 2.61 12.37
C THR A 122 14.13 2.32 11.13
N PHE A 123 13.82 3.37 10.36
CA PHE A 123 12.91 3.29 9.23
C PHE A 123 13.28 4.29 8.13
N MET A 124 12.71 4.07 6.95
CA MET A 124 12.85 4.95 5.79
C MET A 124 11.47 5.48 5.36
N PRO A 125 11.17 6.77 5.56
CA PRO A 125 9.90 7.35 5.18
C PRO A 125 9.84 7.57 3.66
N ASN A 126 8.71 7.22 3.06
CA ASN A 126 8.36 7.51 1.67
C ASN A 126 7.12 8.41 1.62
N ARG A 127 7.13 9.39 0.71
CA ARG A 127 6.01 10.29 0.44
C ARG A 127 5.77 10.40 -1.07
N THR A 128 4.50 10.23 -1.44
CA THR A 128 4.02 10.40 -2.80
C THR A 128 2.82 11.33 -2.82
N TYR A 129 2.78 12.24 -3.78
CA TYR A 129 1.71 13.21 -3.94
C TYR A 129 0.98 12.98 -5.25
N VAL A 130 -0.34 12.88 -5.20
CA VAL A 130 -1.21 12.66 -6.35
C VAL A 130 -2.22 13.80 -6.41
N PHE A 131 -2.23 14.54 -7.52
CA PHE A 131 -3.18 15.64 -7.70
C PHE A 131 -4.63 15.13 -7.57
N ASP A 132 -5.43 15.85 -6.80
CA ASP A 132 -6.82 15.51 -6.52
C ASP A 132 -7.74 16.66 -6.94
N PRO A 133 -8.37 16.57 -8.12
CA PRO A 133 -9.22 17.64 -8.63
C PRO A 133 -10.48 17.84 -7.78
N GLU A 134 -10.98 16.81 -7.09
CA GLU A 134 -12.22 16.89 -6.30
C GLU A 134 -12.07 17.78 -5.05
N THR A 135 -10.86 17.78 -4.45
CA THR A 135 -10.56 18.60 -3.27
C THR A 135 -9.81 19.88 -3.61
N SER A 136 -9.59 20.14 -4.90
CA SER A 136 -9.06 21.39 -5.45
C SER A 136 -10.19 22.42 -5.69
N CYS A 137 -9.84 23.67 -5.99
CA CYS A 137 -10.83 24.66 -6.42
C CYS A 137 -11.51 24.25 -7.74
N GLU A 138 -12.75 24.69 -7.94
CA GLU A 138 -13.53 24.39 -9.14
C GLU A 138 -12.79 24.91 -10.40
N GLY A 139 -12.56 24.01 -11.35
CA GLY A 139 -11.84 24.31 -12.60
C GLY A 139 -10.32 24.39 -12.48
N CYS A 140 -9.74 24.18 -11.29
CA CYS A 140 -8.29 24.28 -11.08
C CYS A 140 -7.55 23.07 -11.64
N ASP A 141 -6.50 23.34 -12.43
CA ASP A 141 -5.64 22.36 -13.07
C ASP A 141 -4.19 22.74 -12.83
N ASP A 142 -3.45 21.89 -12.09
CA ASP A 142 -2.08 22.17 -11.69
C ASP A 142 -1.11 22.30 -12.89
N ARG A 143 -1.41 21.64 -14.01
CA ARG A 143 -0.57 21.62 -15.22
C ARG A 143 -0.88 22.75 -16.19
N ASN A 144 -2.09 23.29 -16.14
CA ASN A 144 -2.51 24.35 -17.05
C ASN A 144 -2.56 25.72 -16.38
N ASP A 145 -2.91 25.80 -15.10
CA ASP A 145 -3.04 27.06 -14.39
C ASP A 145 -1.68 27.68 -14.14
N THR A 146 -1.52 28.92 -14.60
CA THR A 146 -0.29 29.68 -14.41
C THR A 146 -0.47 30.87 -13.49
N PHE A 147 0.63 31.23 -12.82
CA PHE A 147 0.72 32.44 -12.01
C PHE A 147 2.07 33.11 -12.21
N MET A 148 2.10 34.42 -12.03
CA MET A 148 3.30 35.24 -12.06
C MET A 148 3.97 35.18 -10.69
N SER A 149 5.24 34.76 -10.67
CA SER A 149 6.05 34.63 -9.46
C SER A 149 7.47 35.12 -9.70
N VAL A 150 8.24 35.31 -8.64
CA VAL A 150 9.67 35.60 -8.75
C VAL A 150 10.41 34.38 -9.30
N ASN A 151 11.39 34.65 -10.16
CA ASN A 151 12.35 33.68 -10.64
C ASN A 151 13.35 33.34 -9.53
N ILE A 152 13.01 32.32 -8.72
CA ILE A 152 13.78 31.89 -7.56
C ILE A 152 15.24 31.55 -7.95
N PRO A 153 15.50 30.71 -8.97
CA PRO A 153 16.88 30.41 -9.37
C PRO A 153 17.67 31.65 -9.77
N LEU A 154 17.05 32.58 -10.49
CA LEU A 154 17.70 33.83 -10.90
C LEU A 154 18.11 34.67 -9.70
N MET A 155 17.22 34.80 -8.71
CA MET A 155 17.51 35.56 -7.50
C MET A 155 18.62 34.88 -6.67
N THR A 156 18.58 33.55 -6.55
CA THR A 156 19.66 32.77 -5.91
C THR A 156 21.00 33.03 -6.59
N LEU A 157 21.05 32.96 -7.92
CA LEU A 157 22.27 33.19 -8.69
C LEU A 157 22.78 34.63 -8.54
N ALA A 158 21.91 35.62 -8.65
CA ALA A 158 22.29 37.03 -8.53
C ALA A 158 22.90 37.34 -7.15
N LEU A 159 22.30 36.81 -6.08
CA LEU A 159 22.83 36.94 -4.72
C LEU A 159 24.16 36.20 -4.56
N TRP A 160 24.30 34.99 -5.14
CA TRP A 160 25.54 34.23 -5.12
C TRP A 160 26.68 34.96 -5.84
N VAL A 161 26.43 35.51 -7.03
CA VAL A 161 27.39 36.32 -7.79
C VAL A 161 27.90 37.49 -6.95
N ARG A 162 26.96 38.25 -6.35
CA ARG A 162 27.28 39.41 -5.52
C ARG A 162 28.09 39.02 -4.29
N ASN A 163 27.64 38.00 -3.54
CA ASN A 163 28.26 37.61 -2.28
C ASN A 163 29.66 37.00 -2.46
N ASN A 164 29.96 36.41 -3.62
CA ASN A 164 31.26 35.84 -3.92
C ASN A 164 32.22 36.80 -4.66
N ASN A 165 31.76 38.01 -4.99
CA ASN A 165 32.45 38.95 -5.90
C ASN A 165 32.83 38.26 -7.23
N TYR A 166 31.90 37.47 -7.78
CA TYR A 166 32.16 36.64 -8.97
C TYR A 166 32.45 37.49 -10.21
N ASP A 167 31.77 38.63 -10.33
CA ASP A 167 32.01 39.63 -11.37
C ASP A 167 33.48 40.07 -11.43
N LYS A 168 34.11 40.28 -10.27
CA LYS A 168 35.51 40.72 -10.18
C LYS A 168 36.51 39.59 -10.30
N LYS A 169 36.16 38.39 -9.81
CA LYS A 169 37.06 37.22 -9.83
C LYS A 169 37.08 36.52 -11.19
N HIS A 170 35.95 36.55 -11.91
CA HIS A 170 35.72 35.79 -13.14
C HIS A 170 34.99 36.64 -14.18
N GLU A 171 35.55 37.82 -14.50
CA GLU A 171 34.97 38.84 -15.39
C GLU A 171 34.45 38.25 -16.73
N PHE A 172 35.25 37.41 -17.39
CA PHE A 172 34.86 36.78 -18.65
C PHE A 172 33.62 35.89 -18.53
N CYS A 173 33.57 35.05 -17.50
CA CYS A 173 32.44 34.15 -17.24
C CYS A 173 31.19 34.93 -16.83
N PHE A 174 31.37 36.00 -16.08
CA PHE A 174 30.29 36.91 -15.72
C PHE A 174 29.71 37.63 -16.94
N LEU A 175 30.56 38.10 -17.85
CA LEU A 175 30.12 38.70 -19.12
C LEU A 175 29.33 37.69 -19.96
N GLY A 176 29.82 36.44 -20.08
CA GLY A 176 29.09 35.37 -20.78
C GLY A 176 27.72 35.10 -20.16
N MET A 177 27.63 35.07 -18.82
CA MET A 177 26.37 34.92 -18.10
C MET A 177 25.38 36.06 -18.40
N LEU A 178 25.84 37.31 -18.49
CA LEU A 178 24.99 38.45 -18.82
C LEU A 178 24.47 38.39 -20.26
N ILE A 179 25.33 38.03 -21.21
CA ILE A 179 24.96 37.85 -22.62
C ILE A 179 23.88 36.78 -22.76
N GLU A 180 24.08 35.63 -22.11
CA GLU A 180 23.13 34.52 -22.19
C GLU A 180 21.82 34.83 -21.47
N ALA A 181 21.87 35.51 -20.33
CA ALA A 181 20.65 35.98 -19.67
C ALA A 181 19.80 36.89 -20.61
N GLU A 182 20.44 37.73 -21.42
CA GLU A 182 19.76 38.56 -22.42
C GLU A 182 19.24 37.73 -23.61
N LEU A 183 20.03 36.77 -24.12
CA LEU A 183 19.62 35.87 -25.21
C LEU A 183 18.40 35.03 -24.85
N TYR A 184 18.38 34.48 -23.63
CA TYR A 184 17.24 33.73 -23.10
C TYR A 184 16.11 34.63 -22.58
N LYS A 185 16.27 35.96 -22.62
CA LYS A 185 15.32 36.96 -22.12
C LYS A 185 14.87 36.69 -20.68
N VAL A 186 15.84 36.35 -19.83
CA VAL A 186 15.61 35.99 -18.43
C VAL A 186 15.12 37.22 -17.67
N LYS A 187 14.03 37.08 -16.91
CA LYS A 187 13.40 38.15 -16.14
C LYS A 187 13.29 37.79 -14.67
N LEU A 188 13.29 38.81 -13.80
CA LEU A 188 13.05 38.66 -12.36
C LEU A 188 11.71 38.01 -12.06
N PHE A 189 10.66 38.36 -12.80
CA PHE A 189 9.34 37.76 -12.65
C PHE A 189 9.05 36.86 -13.85
N GLN A 190 8.54 35.67 -13.57
CA GLN A 190 8.24 34.66 -14.58
C GLN A 190 6.87 34.02 -14.33
N ARG A 191 6.26 33.57 -15.43
CA ARG A 191 5.03 32.81 -15.41
C ARG A 191 5.35 31.32 -15.46
N LYS A 192 4.82 30.56 -14.51
CA LYS A 192 4.94 29.09 -14.46
C LYS A 192 3.62 28.47 -14.05
N THR A 193 3.47 27.19 -14.37
CA THR A 193 2.35 26.39 -13.88
C THR A 193 2.58 26.02 -12.41
N VAL A 194 1.52 25.63 -11.71
CA VAL A 194 1.63 25.12 -10.34
C VAL A 194 2.44 23.83 -10.31
N TYR A 195 2.22 22.95 -11.29
CA TYR A 195 2.95 21.69 -11.47
C TYR A 195 4.44 21.93 -11.65
N ASP A 196 4.83 22.84 -12.55
CA ASP A 196 6.23 23.13 -12.84
C ASP A 196 6.97 23.64 -11.61
N ILE A 197 6.36 24.56 -10.84
CA ILE A 197 7.02 25.12 -9.64
C ILE A 197 7.16 24.06 -8.53
N LEU A 198 6.15 23.20 -8.33
CA LEU A 198 6.18 22.19 -7.28
C LEU A 198 7.09 21.02 -7.64
N TRP A 199 6.82 20.34 -8.75
CA TRP A 199 7.43 19.05 -9.12
C TRP A 199 8.60 19.18 -10.07
N GLY A 200 8.72 20.35 -10.68
CA GLY A 200 9.93 20.83 -11.28
C GLY A 200 9.86 21.07 -12.77
N TYR A 201 10.76 21.94 -13.22
CA TYR A 201 10.95 22.27 -14.62
C TYR A 201 12.43 22.36 -14.94
N LYS A 202 12.76 22.14 -16.23
CA LYS A 202 14.08 22.39 -16.75
C LYS A 202 14.22 23.87 -17.14
N ASP A 203 15.25 24.54 -16.63
CA ASP A 203 15.54 25.94 -16.94
C ASP A 203 16.65 26.05 -18.01
N PRO A 204 16.36 26.62 -19.19
CA PRO A 204 17.35 26.72 -20.28
C PRO A 204 18.57 27.56 -19.93
N PHE A 205 18.41 28.59 -19.09
CA PHE A 205 19.51 29.45 -18.69
C PHE A 205 20.42 28.72 -17.69
N LEU A 206 19.85 27.98 -16.73
CA LEU A 206 20.65 27.11 -15.86
C LEU A 206 21.33 25.97 -16.63
N GLU A 207 20.69 25.40 -17.65
CA GLU A 207 21.33 24.39 -18.53
C GLU A 207 22.59 24.93 -19.19
N PHE A 208 22.54 26.18 -19.70
CA PHE A 208 23.73 26.83 -20.21
C PHE A 208 24.82 26.97 -19.13
N LEU A 209 24.44 27.42 -17.92
CA LEU A 209 25.41 27.61 -16.83
C LEU A 209 26.06 26.28 -16.40
N VAL A 210 25.30 25.19 -16.31
CA VAL A 210 25.85 23.84 -16.04
C VAL A 210 26.82 23.41 -17.13
N LYS A 211 26.54 23.70 -18.40
CA LYS A 211 27.51 23.42 -19.48
C LYS A 211 28.76 24.30 -19.37
N ALA A 212 28.61 25.55 -18.96
CA ALA A 212 29.73 26.46 -18.73
C ALA A 212 30.68 25.95 -17.64
N THR A 213 30.17 25.29 -16.60
CA THR A 213 31.01 24.67 -15.55
C THR A 213 31.72 23.39 -16.02
N GLN A 214 31.23 22.75 -17.09
CA GLN A 214 31.83 21.55 -17.67
C GLN A 214 32.82 21.87 -18.80
N GLY A 215 32.84 23.11 -19.28
CA GLY A 215 33.72 23.60 -20.33
C GLY A 215 32.96 23.84 -21.64
N ILE A 216 33.04 25.07 -22.15
CA ILE A 216 32.45 25.46 -23.44
C ILE A 216 33.58 25.71 -24.43
N HIS A 217 33.48 25.09 -25.61
CA HIS A 217 34.36 25.38 -26.73
C HIS A 217 33.93 26.68 -27.40
N ILE A 218 34.83 27.67 -27.45
CA ILE A 218 34.59 28.95 -28.11
C ILE A 218 35.28 28.96 -29.47
N PRO A 219 34.54 28.83 -30.59
CA PRO A 219 35.13 28.64 -31.93
C PRO A 219 36.03 29.79 -32.38
N ILE A 220 35.79 31.01 -31.90
CA ILE A 220 36.51 32.22 -32.32
C ILE A 220 37.96 32.23 -31.80
N ILE A 221 38.21 31.59 -30.67
CA ILE A 221 39.52 31.57 -30.00
C ILE A 221 40.10 30.15 -29.85
N ASP A 222 39.42 29.15 -30.43
CA ASP A 222 39.77 27.73 -30.39
C ASP A 222 40.21 27.24 -29.00
N LYS A 223 39.47 27.67 -27.96
CA LYS A 223 39.74 27.35 -26.56
C LYS A 223 38.50 26.83 -25.87
N ASN A 224 38.71 25.80 -25.05
CA ASN A 224 37.74 25.38 -24.06
C ASN A 224 37.91 26.24 -22.81
N ILE A 225 36.86 26.98 -22.45
CA ILE A 225 36.83 27.79 -21.23
C ILE A 225 35.87 27.13 -20.26
N THR A 226 36.35 26.91 -19.03
CA THR A 226 35.55 26.41 -17.91
C THR A 226 35.27 27.54 -16.95
N CYS A 227 34.00 27.80 -16.69
CA CYS A 227 33.55 28.84 -15.78
C CYS A 227 33.19 28.24 -14.42
N PRO A 228 33.84 28.64 -13.31
CA PRO A 228 33.46 28.15 -11.99
C PRO A 228 32.00 28.49 -11.72
N GLY A 229 31.22 27.51 -11.28
CA GLY A 229 29.82 27.70 -10.89
C GLY A 229 29.61 27.42 -9.41
N GLN A 230 28.39 27.63 -8.94
CA GLN A 230 28.00 27.22 -7.60
C GLN A 230 27.99 25.69 -7.49
N ASP A 231 28.58 25.14 -6.43
CA ASP A 231 28.57 23.70 -6.19
C ASP A 231 27.13 23.16 -6.10
N GLY A 232 26.87 22.06 -6.79
CA GLY A 232 25.55 21.44 -6.87
C GLY A 232 24.55 22.13 -7.79
N LEU A 233 24.99 23.08 -8.63
CA LEU A 233 24.13 23.73 -9.62
C LEU A 233 23.50 22.67 -10.55
N THR A 234 22.18 22.73 -10.69
CA THR A 234 21.40 21.86 -11.58
C THR A 234 20.62 22.70 -12.59
N ASP A 235 20.30 22.11 -13.73
CA ASP A 235 19.40 22.68 -14.73
C ASP A 235 17.91 22.40 -14.45
N PHE A 236 17.63 21.59 -13.41
CA PHE A 236 16.30 21.24 -12.95
C PHE A 236 15.96 21.94 -11.64
N VAL A 237 14.80 22.59 -11.58
CA VAL A 237 14.34 23.42 -10.45
C VAL A 237 13.04 22.82 -9.93
N GLN A 238 12.92 22.54 -8.63
CA GLN A 238 11.69 22.05 -7.99
C GLN A 238 11.61 22.55 -6.54
N LEU A 239 10.40 22.73 -6.01
CA LEU A 239 10.17 23.08 -4.60
C LEU A 239 9.74 21.89 -3.74
N GLN A 240 9.27 20.81 -4.36
CA GLN A 240 8.80 19.62 -3.67
C GLN A 240 9.30 18.35 -4.37
N TYR A 241 9.45 17.30 -3.57
CA TYR A 241 9.93 16.00 -4.04
C TYR A 241 8.78 15.00 -4.06
N ASN A 242 8.52 14.41 -5.23
CA ASN A 242 7.50 13.38 -5.39
C ASN A 242 8.12 11.99 -5.51
N ASN A 243 7.51 10.99 -4.87
CA ASN A 243 7.95 9.60 -4.87
C ASN A 243 9.42 9.48 -4.40
N THR A 244 9.70 10.06 -3.23
CA THR A 244 11.05 10.12 -2.69
C THR A 244 11.11 9.57 -1.27
N TYR A 245 12.24 8.94 -0.98
CA TYR A 245 12.60 8.55 0.37
C TYR A 245 13.25 9.72 1.09
N TYR A 246 12.80 10.01 2.31
CA TYR A 246 13.23 11.18 3.08
C TYR A 246 14.48 10.89 3.94
N GLY A 247 15.14 9.76 3.70
CA GLY A 247 16.37 9.32 4.35
C GLY A 247 16.14 8.54 5.64
N ILE A 248 17.14 7.74 6.03
CA ILE A 248 17.08 6.84 7.19
C ILE A 248 16.89 7.65 8.47
N SER A 249 15.83 7.32 9.21
CA SER A 249 15.45 8.00 10.46
C SER A 249 15.19 6.97 11.56
N ALA A 250 15.21 7.41 12.81
CA ALA A 250 14.90 6.54 13.94
C ALA A 250 14.07 7.28 14.99
N VAL A 251 13.12 6.55 15.58
CA VAL A 251 12.22 7.03 16.64
C VAL A 251 12.15 6.00 17.76
N ASN A 252 11.79 6.46 18.97
CA ASN A 252 11.54 5.57 20.09
C ASN A 252 10.22 4.82 19.88
N SER A 253 10.19 3.53 20.19
CA SER A 253 9.02 2.67 20.03
C SER A 253 7.98 2.81 21.15
N GLY A 254 8.37 3.40 22.28
CA GLY A 254 7.54 3.47 23.49
C GLY A 254 7.47 2.15 24.29
N GLN A 255 8.07 1.04 23.83
CA GLN A 255 8.00 -0.26 24.52
C GLN A 255 8.81 -0.30 25.84
N THR A 256 9.86 0.52 25.96
CA THR A 256 10.66 0.63 27.19
C THR A 256 10.30 1.86 28.02
N ASP A 257 9.94 2.97 27.37
CA ASP A 257 9.51 4.21 27.99
C ASP A 257 8.43 4.87 27.13
N ILE A 258 7.18 4.74 27.57
CA ILE A 258 6.01 5.25 26.84
C ILE A 258 6.00 6.78 26.71
N ASN A 259 6.70 7.49 27.60
CA ASN A 259 6.83 8.95 27.55
C ASN A 259 7.74 9.43 26.42
N LYS A 260 8.44 8.50 25.76
CA LYS A 260 9.27 8.78 24.58
C LYS A 260 8.62 8.32 23.28
N LEU A 261 7.43 7.71 23.31
CA LEU A 261 6.75 7.16 22.13
C LEU A 261 6.85 8.10 20.92
N GLU A 262 7.39 7.56 19.82
CA GLU A 262 7.61 8.20 18.53
C GLU A 262 8.50 9.45 18.53
N GLN A 263 9.17 9.78 19.64
CA GLN A 263 10.13 10.86 19.64
C GLN A 263 11.35 10.49 18.81
N PHE A 264 11.78 11.40 17.94
CA PHE A 264 12.95 11.22 17.09
C PHE A 264 14.21 11.03 17.93
N THR A 265 15.03 10.06 17.52
CA THR A 265 16.41 9.90 18.00
C THR A 265 17.41 10.28 16.91
N MET A 266 17.01 10.16 15.65
CA MET A 266 17.85 10.41 14.49
C MET A 266 17.00 10.79 13.26
N TRP A 267 17.47 11.74 12.46
CA TRP A 267 16.91 12.07 11.15
C TRP A 267 18.03 12.16 10.11
N ARG A 268 17.87 11.45 8.98
CA ARG A 268 18.87 11.35 7.91
C ARG A 268 20.28 10.95 8.39
N GLY A 269 20.35 10.03 9.35
CA GLY A 269 21.62 9.59 9.93
C GLY A 269 22.19 10.51 11.03
N GLU A 270 21.57 11.66 11.29
CA GLU A 270 22.06 12.66 12.23
C GLU A 270 21.17 12.75 13.48
N SER A 271 21.78 12.91 14.66
CA SER A 271 21.07 13.07 15.93
C SER A 271 20.69 14.53 16.25
N HIS A 272 21.22 15.48 15.48
CA HIS A 272 20.98 16.90 15.60
C HIS A 272 21.16 17.58 14.23
N LEU A 273 20.60 18.77 14.08
CA LEU A 273 20.76 19.58 12.88
C LEU A 273 22.09 20.34 12.92
N SER A 274 22.53 20.85 11.77
CA SER A 274 23.78 21.63 11.64
C SER A 274 23.58 23.01 11.02
N TRP A 275 22.33 23.44 10.87
CA TRP A 275 21.98 24.67 10.14
C TRP A 275 21.97 25.92 11.01
N TRP A 276 21.74 25.75 12.32
CA TRP A 276 21.50 26.85 13.26
C TRP A 276 22.74 27.18 14.09
N SER A 277 22.79 28.35 14.74
CA SER A 277 23.99 28.84 15.41
C SER A 277 24.20 28.30 16.83
N ASP A 278 23.14 27.82 17.48
CA ASP A 278 23.23 27.29 18.85
C ASP A 278 22.78 25.84 18.93
N LYS A 279 23.14 25.19 20.04
CA LYS A 279 22.82 23.76 20.28
C LYS A 279 21.32 23.53 20.40
N TYR A 280 20.58 24.47 21.00
CA TYR A 280 19.14 24.34 21.24
C TYR A 280 18.35 24.33 19.93
N ALA A 281 18.66 25.25 19.02
CA ALA A 281 18.04 25.40 17.72
C ALA A 281 18.30 24.19 16.80
N ASN A 282 19.42 23.51 17.02
CA ASN A 282 19.79 22.30 16.31
C ASN A 282 19.22 21.01 16.93
N MET A 283 18.46 21.07 18.03
CA MET A 283 17.83 19.88 18.61
C MET A 283 16.69 19.37 17.73
N ILE A 284 16.64 18.06 17.55
CA ILE A 284 15.50 17.34 16.97
C ILE A 284 14.61 16.90 18.14
N ASN A 285 13.67 17.75 18.53
CA ASN A 285 12.76 17.51 19.65
C ASN A 285 11.39 16.99 19.17
N GLY A 286 10.86 16.03 19.91
CA GLY A 286 9.48 15.57 19.80
C GLY A 286 9.27 14.51 18.72
N THR A 287 8.00 14.32 18.36
CA THR A 287 7.55 13.34 17.36
C THR A 287 7.44 13.99 15.98
N ASP A 288 6.79 13.33 15.01
CA ASP A 288 6.44 13.96 13.72
C ASP A 288 5.10 14.74 13.77
N GLY A 289 4.45 14.78 14.94
CA GLY A 289 3.17 15.45 15.16
C GLY A 289 1.94 14.63 14.78
N THR A 290 2.07 13.34 14.45
CA THR A 290 0.93 12.43 14.20
C THR A 290 0.53 11.61 15.43
N GLN A 291 1.48 11.35 16.32
CA GLN A 291 1.30 10.67 17.60
C GLN A 291 2.11 11.41 18.67
N PHE A 292 1.55 11.52 19.88
CA PHE A 292 2.26 11.96 21.09
C PHE A 292 2.18 10.88 22.17
N SER A 293 2.91 11.03 23.26
CA SER A 293 2.78 10.12 24.40
C SER A 293 1.35 10.15 24.99
N PRO A 294 0.84 9.00 25.48
CA PRO A 294 -0.48 8.91 26.09
C PRO A 294 -0.58 9.73 27.38
N GLY A 295 -1.81 10.08 27.79
CA GLY A 295 -2.05 10.91 28.97
C GLY A 295 -1.65 12.38 28.77
N VAL A 296 -2.07 12.98 27.65
CA VAL A 296 -1.75 14.36 27.30
C VAL A 296 -2.41 15.34 28.27
N ASP A 297 -1.58 16.12 28.97
CA ASP A 297 -2.01 17.14 29.91
C ASP A 297 -2.19 18.51 29.24
N LYS A 298 -3.17 19.31 29.71
CA LYS A 298 -3.45 20.65 29.16
C LYS A 298 -2.33 21.67 29.42
N GLN A 299 -1.44 21.42 30.37
CA GLN A 299 -0.27 22.25 30.68
C GLN A 299 0.98 21.80 29.91
N ALA A 300 0.91 20.67 29.19
CA ALA A 300 2.04 20.16 28.43
C ALA A 300 2.43 21.10 27.28
N THR A 301 3.72 21.17 27.00
CA THR A 301 4.25 21.73 25.74
C THR A 301 4.68 20.57 24.87
N LEU A 302 4.00 20.40 23.74
CA LEU A 302 4.21 19.28 22.83
C LEU A 302 5.14 19.69 21.70
N TYR A 303 6.20 18.91 21.45
CA TYR A 303 7.17 19.20 20.41
C TYR A 303 6.93 18.29 19.20
N ALA A 304 7.10 18.85 18.00
CA ALA A 304 7.13 18.06 16.76
C ALA A 304 8.24 18.56 15.84
N PHE A 305 9.02 17.65 15.29
CA PHE A 305 10.05 17.97 14.30
C PHE A 305 9.45 17.97 12.89
N SER A 306 9.63 19.09 12.16
CA SER A 306 9.21 19.20 10.76
C SER A 306 10.43 19.46 9.88
N PRO A 307 10.83 18.48 9.03
CA PRO A 307 11.91 18.64 8.07
C PRO A 307 11.69 19.82 7.11
N GLU A 308 10.44 20.10 6.75
CA GLU A 308 10.09 21.18 5.81
C GLU A 308 10.33 22.58 6.40
N VAL A 309 10.27 22.72 7.72
CA VAL A 309 10.54 23.97 8.46
C VAL A 309 11.98 24.01 8.98
N CYS A 310 12.74 22.92 8.81
CA CYS A 310 14.13 22.77 9.23
C CYS A 310 14.38 22.97 10.73
N ARG A 311 13.36 22.75 11.58
CA ARG A 311 13.48 22.81 13.05
C ARG A 311 12.32 22.09 13.73
N SER A 312 12.45 21.86 15.03
CA SER A 312 11.32 21.49 15.88
C SER A 312 10.41 22.69 16.18
N LEU A 313 9.12 22.41 16.12
CA LEU A 313 8.01 23.27 16.52
C LEU A 313 7.51 22.84 17.90
N PHE A 314 6.79 23.73 18.58
CA PHE A 314 6.11 23.40 19.82
C PHE A 314 4.68 23.94 19.83
N PHE A 315 3.81 23.21 20.52
CA PHE A 315 2.39 23.50 20.60
C PHE A 315 1.94 23.58 22.06
N VAL A 316 0.96 24.44 22.32
CA VAL A 316 0.35 24.64 23.64
C VAL A 316 -1.17 24.48 23.55
N TYR A 317 -1.79 23.99 24.62
CA TYR A 317 -3.23 23.81 24.68
C TYR A 317 -3.96 25.15 24.53
N GLU A 318 -5.06 25.12 23.78
CA GLU A 318 -5.97 26.25 23.59
C GLU A 318 -7.39 25.93 24.07
N SER A 319 -7.98 24.85 23.58
CA SER A 319 -9.41 24.57 23.80
C SER A 319 -9.77 23.08 23.69
N ASP A 320 -10.92 22.71 24.24
CA ASP A 320 -11.53 21.40 24.01
C ASP A 320 -12.30 21.41 22.69
N GLN A 321 -12.20 20.31 21.94
CA GLN A 321 -12.87 20.10 20.65
C GLN A 321 -13.63 18.79 20.67
N THR A 322 -14.68 18.69 19.87
CA THR A 322 -15.37 17.42 19.62
C THR A 322 -15.41 17.17 18.12
N VAL A 323 -14.88 16.03 17.69
CA VAL A 323 -14.88 15.61 16.28
C VAL A 323 -15.38 14.19 16.21
N LYS A 324 -16.47 13.95 15.48
CA LYS A 324 -17.08 12.61 15.30
C LYS A 324 -17.30 11.90 16.65
N ASP A 325 -17.91 12.63 17.60
CA ASP A 325 -18.17 12.23 18.99
C ASP A 325 -16.93 11.79 19.80
N ILE A 326 -15.73 12.20 19.39
CA ILE A 326 -14.49 12.02 20.13
C ILE A 326 -14.08 13.38 20.71
N LYS A 327 -13.88 13.44 22.02
CA LYS A 327 -13.35 14.62 22.72
C LYS A 327 -11.85 14.72 22.48
N LEU A 328 -11.39 15.89 22.07
CA LEU A 328 -10.01 16.15 21.70
C LEU A 328 -9.52 17.44 22.40
N TYR A 329 -8.23 17.53 22.64
CA TYR A 329 -7.55 18.75 23.06
C TYR A 329 -6.91 19.42 21.84
N ARG A 330 -7.27 20.68 21.60
CA ARG A 330 -6.63 21.51 20.58
C ARG A 330 -5.35 22.10 21.13
N PHE A 331 -4.26 21.79 20.45
CA PHE A 331 -2.95 22.39 20.65
C PHE A 331 -2.60 23.24 19.42
N THR A 332 -2.18 24.48 19.64
CA THR A 332 -1.84 25.43 18.57
C THR A 332 -0.39 25.88 18.65
N ALA A 333 0.16 26.30 17.53
CA ALA A 333 1.47 26.95 17.49
C ALA A 333 1.36 28.37 18.11
N PRO A 334 1.99 28.62 19.29
CA PRO A 334 1.80 29.88 19.99
C PRO A 334 2.60 31.02 19.36
N GLU A 335 2.20 32.26 19.64
CA GLU A 335 2.90 33.48 19.16
C GLU A 335 4.40 33.46 19.45
N LYS A 336 4.81 32.93 20.62
CA LYS A 336 6.22 32.79 21.03
C LYS A 336 7.08 32.00 20.04
N LEU A 337 6.48 31.06 19.29
CA LEU A 337 7.18 30.31 18.25
C LEU A 337 7.68 31.24 17.13
N TYR A 338 6.91 32.28 16.82
CA TYR A 338 7.13 33.18 15.69
C TYR A 338 7.88 34.48 16.05
N LEU A 339 8.03 34.78 17.35
CA LEU A 339 8.73 35.98 17.81
C LEU A 339 10.19 36.03 17.33
N ASN A 340 10.63 37.22 16.92
CA ASN A 340 12.03 37.52 16.62
C ASN A 340 12.94 37.19 17.84
N GLY A 341 14.15 36.67 17.57
CA GLY A 341 15.12 36.25 18.59
C GLY A 341 15.69 37.35 19.50
N ASP A 342 15.61 38.61 19.08
CA ASP A 342 15.90 39.79 19.90
C ASP A 342 14.80 40.04 20.95
N THR A 343 13.55 39.74 20.60
CA THR A 343 12.38 39.84 21.50
C THR A 343 12.27 38.61 22.40
N TYR A 344 12.39 37.41 21.81
CA TYR A 344 12.33 36.14 22.52
C TYR A 344 13.67 35.42 22.41
N LYS A 345 14.53 35.60 23.42
CA LYS A 345 15.91 35.10 23.45
C LYS A 345 16.09 33.63 23.02
N PRO A 346 15.21 32.66 23.37
CA PRO A 346 15.35 31.29 22.90
C PRO A 346 15.29 31.12 21.37
N ASN A 347 14.76 32.09 20.62
CA ASN A 347 14.76 32.07 19.16
C ASN A 347 16.05 32.63 18.54
N LYS A 348 17.02 33.11 19.33
CA LYS A 348 18.24 33.74 18.81
C LYS A 348 19.08 32.80 17.94
N GLY A 349 19.10 31.50 18.24
CA GLY A 349 19.79 30.47 17.46
C GLY A 349 19.32 30.32 16.00
N PHE A 350 18.08 30.73 15.72
CA PHE A 350 17.48 30.65 14.38
C PHE A 350 17.78 31.89 13.50
N CYS A 351 18.49 32.89 14.05
CA CYS A 351 18.81 34.14 13.37
C CYS A 351 20.08 34.01 12.52
N MET A 352 20.05 33.17 11.48
CA MET A 352 21.18 32.92 10.57
C MET A 352 20.83 33.22 9.10
N PRO A 353 21.78 33.65 8.25
CA PRO A 353 23.16 34.06 8.58
C PRO A 353 23.30 35.53 9.02
N SER A 354 22.26 36.36 8.83
CA SER A 354 22.37 37.82 8.88
C SER A 354 21.36 38.45 9.86
N GLY A 355 21.59 38.27 11.17
CA GLY A 355 20.73 38.83 12.21
C GLY A 355 19.30 38.25 12.22
N CYS A 356 18.47 38.72 13.15
CA CYS A 356 17.10 38.23 13.27
C CYS A 356 16.18 38.93 12.26
N LEU A 357 15.40 38.16 11.51
CA LEU A 357 14.33 38.68 10.65
C LEU A 357 13.15 39.17 11.50
N PRO A 358 12.28 40.05 10.97
CA PRO A 358 11.04 40.46 11.65
C PRO A 358 10.22 39.27 12.18
N THR A 359 9.47 39.50 13.27
CA THR A 359 8.56 38.50 13.86
C THR A 359 7.66 37.89 12.78
N GLY A 360 7.53 36.56 12.81
CA GLY A 360 6.79 35.78 11.81
C GLY A 360 7.63 35.17 10.70
N LEU A 361 8.92 35.54 10.58
CA LEU A 361 9.80 35.05 9.51
C LEU A 361 10.89 34.10 10.04
N LEU A 362 11.11 33.01 9.29
CA LEU A 362 12.20 32.07 9.52
C LEU A 362 13.02 31.89 8.24
N ASN A 363 14.31 32.26 8.29
CA ASN A 363 15.20 32.05 7.16
C ASN A 363 15.63 30.57 7.09
N ILE A 364 15.23 29.87 6.03
CA ILE A 364 15.56 28.46 5.83
C ILE A 364 16.58 28.24 4.72
N SER A 365 17.19 29.29 4.16
CA SER A 365 18.17 29.16 3.07
C SER A 365 19.21 28.07 3.33
N ARG A 366 19.79 28.01 4.53
CA ARG A 366 20.88 27.08 4.86
C ARG A 366 20.53 25.60 4.84
N CYS A 367 19.25 25.24 5.01
CA CYS A 367 18.81 23.85 4.94
C CYS A 367 18.32 23.45 3.56
N GLN A 368 18.30 24.38 2.61
CA GLN A 368 17.89 24.15 1.23
C GLN A 368 19.12 23.99 0.33
N PRO A 369 19.09 23.09 -0.67
CA PRO A 369 20.16 22.98 -1.66
C PRO A 369 20.41 24.33 -2.33
N LEU A 370 21.68 24.70 -2.56
CA LEU A 370 22.11 25.97 -3.16
C LEU A 370 21.82 27.25 -2.34
N ASN A 371 21.34 27.14 -1.11
CA ASN A 371 21.04 28.27 -0.24
C ASN A 371 20.15 29.37 -0.86
N PRO A 372 19.02 29.03 -1.54
CA PRO A 372 18.12 30.02 -2.11
C PRO A 372 17.55 30.95 -1.03
N PRO A 373 17.16 32.20 -1.36
CA PRO A 373 16.69 33.18 -0.39
C PRO A 373 15.24 32.91 0.09
N VAL A 374 14.96 31.68 0.51
CA VAL A 374 13.65 31.22 0.98
C VAL A 374 13.46 31.52 2.46
N VAL A 375 12.32 32.13 2.78
CA VAL A 375 11.92 32.53 4.13
C VAL A 375 10.51 32.02 4.39
N LEU A 376 10.33 31.27 5.47
CA LEU A 376 9.03 30.76 5.87
C LEU A 376 8.28 31.75 6.75
N SER A 377 6.96 31.71 6.69
CA SER A 377 6.05 32.41 7.61
C SER A 377 4.75 31.63 7.80
N PRO A 378 3.87 32.02 8.73
CA PRO A 378 2.47 31.63 8.66
C PRO A 378 1.78 32.22 7.42
N PRO A 379 0.70 31.58 6.92
CA PRO A 379 -0.06 32.10 5.79
C PRO A 379 -0.57 33.52 6.00
N HIS A 380 -0.48 34.33 4.94
CA HIS A 380 -0.86 35.74 4.91
C HIS A 380 -0.16 36.58 5.98
N PHE A 381 1.03 36.14 6.42
CA PHE A 381 1.76 36.74 7.55
C PHE A 381 0.91 36.80 8.84
N TYR A 382 0.08 35.78 9.07
CA TYR A 382 -0.61 35.59 10.35
C TYR A 382 0.38 35.59 11.52
N GLN A 383 0.05 36.27 12.63
CA GLN A 383 0.94 36.47 13.80
C GLN A 383 2.32 37.07 13.49
N SER A 384 2.45 37.82 12.38
CA SER A 384 3.72 38.43 11.97
C SER A 384 3.72 39.95 12.15
N ASP A 385 4.88 40.57 11.98
CA ASP A 385 5.05 42.02 12.07
C ASP A 385 4.20 42.78 11.03
N LYS A 386 3.56 43.89 11.45
CA LYS A 386 2.67 44.69 10.59
C LYS A 386 3.38 45.26 9.35
N SER A 387 4.67 45.54 9.46
CA SER A 387 5.49 46.02 8.32
C SER A 387 5.49 45.05 7.13
N LEU A 388 5.29 43.75 7.35
CA LEU A 388 5.21 42.75 6.29
C LEU A 388 3.90 42.84 5.49
N LEU A 389 2.80 43.20 6.16
CA LEU A 389 1.50 43.42 5.54
C LEU A 389 1.46 44.74 4.76
N GLU A 390 2.19 45.75 5.23
CA GLU A 390 2.33 47.03 4.54
C GLU A 390 3.21 46.92 3.28
N ALA A 391 4.15 45.96 3.27
CA ALA A 391 5.07 45.74 2.15
C ALA A 391 4.45 44.98 0.96
N VAL A 392 3.30 44.30 1.14
CA VAL A 392 2.64 43.51 0.09
C VAL A 392 1.12 43.65 0.17
N HIS A 393 0.50 44.19 -0.87
CA HIS A 393 -0.96 44.29 -0.97
C HIS A 393 -1.61 42.96 -1.38
N GLY A 394 -2.83 42.71 -0.88
CA GLY A 394 -3.64 41.52 -1.21
C GLY A 394 -3.60 40.40 -0.15
N LEU A 395 -2.84 40.57 0.92
CA LEU A 395 -2.80 39.64 2.04
C LEU A 395 -3.90 39.95 3.07
N ASN A 396 -4.49 38.90 3.62
CA ASN A 396 -5.59 38.97 4.59
C ASN A 396 -5.44 37.89 5.68
N PRO A 397 -4.70 38.14 6.77
CA PRO A 397 -4.47 37.13 7.81
C PRO A 397 -5.74 36.83 8.62
N GLU A 398 -6.16 35.57 8.64
CA GLU A 398 -7.31 35.10 9.42
C GLU A 398 -6.94 33.87 10.25
N LYS A 399 -7.19 33.93 11.57
CA LYS A 399 -6.82 32.84 12.50
C LYS A 399 -7.42 31.49 12.08
N SER A 400 -8.72 31.44 11.81
CA SER A 400 -9.45 30.21 11.43
C SER A 400 -8.83 29.49 10.21
N LYS A 401 -8.31 30.26 9.24
CA LYS A 401 -7.77 29.76 7.98
C LYS A 401 -6.26 29.55 8.00
N HIS A 402 -5.52 30.27 8.83
CA HIS A 402 -4.05 30.34 8.74
C HIS A 402 -3.32 29.81 9.98
N GLU A 403 -4.02 29.51 11.07
CA GLU A 403 -3.42 28.91 12.26
C GLU A 403 -3.00 27.46 12.02
N THR A 404 -1.85 27.08 12.60
CA THR A 404 -1.38 25.69 12.62
C THR A 404 -1.79 25.05 13.95
N TYR A 405 -2.46 23.90 13.88
CA TYR A 405 -3.00 23.21 15.06
C TYR A 405 -2.99 21.69 14.90
N VAL A 406 -3.03 21.00 16.04
CA VAL A 406 -3.26 19.56 16.17
C VAL A 406 -4.34 19.33 17.23
N ASP A 407 -5.31 18.47 16.91
CA ASP A 407 -6.36 18.06 17.84
C ASP A 407 -6.11 16.61 18.24
N ILE A 408 -5.84 16.41 19.52
CA ILE A 408 -5.26 15.20 20.09
C ILE A 408 -6.27 14.53 21.01
N GLU A 409 -6.42 13.21 20.90
CA GLU A 409 -7.19 12.45 21.88
C GLU A 409 -6.33 12.27 23.16
N PRO A 410 -6.78 12.78 24.31
CA PRO A 410 -5.91 12.93 25.48
C PRO A 410 -5.47 11.63 26.14
N ILE A 411 -6.25 10.56 26.05
CA ILE A 411 -5.92 9.29 26.69
C ILE A 411 -4.78 8.59 25.93
N THR A 412 -4.89 8.51 24.61
CA THR A 412 -3.96 7.77 23.74
C THR A 412 -2.83 8.62 23.16
N GLY A 413 -2.99 9.94 23.09
CA GLY A 413 -2.05 10.84 22.43
C GLY A 413 -2.13 10.84 20.90
N ILE A 414 -3.12 10.13 20.31
CA ILE A 414 -3.32 10.06 18.85
C ILE A 414 -3.85 11.40 18.32
N VAL A 415 -3.26 11.92 17.25
CA VAL A 415 -3.76 13.11 16.56
C VAL A 415 -4.85 12.72 15.57
N MET A 416 -6.06 13.26 15.73
CA MET A 416 -7.24 12.86 14.94
C MET A 416 -7.68 13.91 13.90
N ARG A 417 -7.22 15.14 14.08
CA ARG A 417 -7.40 16.23 13.12
C ARG A 417 -6.23 17.18 13.26
N ALA A 418 -5.63 17.56 12.14
CA ALA A 418 -4.52 18.50 12.15
C ALA A 418 -4.53 19.37 10.90
N ALA A 419 -3.95 20.56 11.03
CA ALA A 419 -3.60 21.42 9.91
C ALA A 419 -2.24 22.07 10.17
N LYS A 420 -1.22 21.68 9.41
CA LYS A 420 0.09 22.34 9.36
C LYS A 420 0.08 23.31 8.18
N ARG A 421 0.23 24.60 8.46
CA ARG A 421 0.09 25.66 7.45
C ARG A 421 1.33 26.54 7.44
N ILE A 422 2.00 26.58 6.29
CA ILE A 422 3.30 27.24 6.12
C ILE A 422 3.29 28.01 4.81
N GLN A 423 3.72 29.27 4.84
CA GLN A 423 3.91 30.12 3.68
C GLN A 423 5.37 30.21 3.29
N ILE A 424 5.62 30.12 1.99
CA ILE A 424 6.92 30.22 1.35
C ILE A 424 7.03 31.63 0.76
N ASN A 425 8.01 32.37 1.25
CA ASN A 425 8.35 33.70 0.77
C ASN A 425 9.77 33.70 0.22
N ILE A 426 10.04 34.58 -0.73
CA ILE A 426 11.37 34.77 -1.31
C ILE A 426 11.84 36.18 -0.94
N ALA A 427 13.02 36.28 -0.34
CA ALA A 427 13.63 37.58 -0.08
C ALA A 427 14.16 38.14 -1.41
N VAL A 428 13.46 39.15 -1.94
CA VAL A 428 13.78 39.82 -3.20
C VAL A 428 14.42 41.17 -2.89
N GLU A 429 15.59 41.43 -3.44
CA GLU A 429 16.27 42.72 -3.34
C GLU A 429 17.01 43.05 -4.65
N PRO A 430 17.19 44.33 -5.01
CA PRO A 430 17.88 44.70 -6.23
C PRO A 430 19.36 44.28 -6.20
N VAL A 431 19.81 43.63 -7.27
CA VAL A 431 21.23 43.30 -7.49
C VAL A 431 21.72 44.07 -8.72
N LYS A 432 22.26 45.26 -8.48
CA LYS A 432 22.58 46.25 -9.54
C LYS A 432 23.52 45.72 -10.63
N MET A 433 24.45 44.85 -10.27
CA MET A 433 25.42 44.26 -11.19
C MET A 433 24.79 43.27 -12.18
N PHE A 434 23.57 42.78 -11.91
CA PHE A 434 22.93 41.75 -12.70
C PHE A 434 21.65 42.29 -13.33
N ALA A 435 21.70 42.59 -14.64
CA ALA A 435 20.70 43.40 -15.34
C ALA A 435 19.24 42.92 -15.15
N PRO A 436 18.92 41.61 -15.22
CA PRO A 436 17.55 41.11 -14.97
C PRO A 436 16.96 41.46 -13.60
N THR A 437 17.81 41.78 -12.62
CA THR A 437 17.45 42.05 -11.21
C THR A 437 17.68 43.50 -10.79
N ASN A 438 18.12 44.36 -11.72
CA ASN A 438 18.46 45.76 -11.47
C ASN A 438 17.21 46.66 -11.53
N GLY A 439 16.24 46.41 -10.63
CA GLY A 439 15.04 47.24 -10.47
C GLY A 439 15.18 48.35 -9.43
N LYS A 440 14.18 49.23 -9.33
CA LYS A 440 14.09 50.32 -8.34
C LYS A 440 13.23 49.98 -7.11
N PHE A 441 12.90 48.70 -6.91
CA PHE A 441 12.11 48.24 -5.77
C PHE A 441 12.93 48.16 -4.48
N SER A 442 12.25 48.28 -3.34
CA SER A 442 12.84 48.01 -2.02
C SER A 442 12.91 46.52 -1.74
N LYS A 443 13.80 46.11 -0.83
CA LYS A 443 13.85 44.74 -0.33
C LYS A 443 12.48 44.32 0.23
N VAL A 444 11.99 43.16 -0.21
CA VAL A 444 10.68 42.63 0.18
C VAL A 444 10.73 41.12 0.33
N PHE A 445 9.97 40.57 1.28
CA PHE A 445 9.73 39.13 1.39
C PHE A 445 8.47 38.80 0.59
N LEU A 446 8.64 38.46 -0.68
CA LEU A 446 7.53 38.25 -1.61
C LEU A 446 6.90 36.87 -1.38
N PRO A 447 5.62 36.76 -1.00
CA PRO A 447 4.92 35.49 -0.90
C PRO A 447 4.79 34.83 -2.27
N VAL A 448 5.14 33.54 -2.35
CA VAL A 448 4.99 32.75 -3.60
C VAL A 448 3.81 31.81 -3.50
N MET A 449 3.68 31.13 -2.36
CA MET A 449 2.56 30.25 -2.05
C MET A 449 2.50 29.95 -0.56
N TYR A 450 1.38 29.42 -0.08
CA TYR A 450 1.36 28.68 1.16
C TYR A 450 0.82 27.27 0.96
N ALA A 451 1.35 26.34 1.76
CA ALA A 451 0.94 24.96 1.82
C ALA A 451 0.14 24.73 3.11
N SER A 452 -0.95 23.96 2.99
CA SER A 452 -1.78 23.48 4.09
C SER A 452 -1.85 21.97 4.00
N GLU A 453 -1.06 21.31 4.84
CA GLU A 453 -1.11 19.87 5.06
C GLU A 453 -2.16 19.59 6.12
N SER A 454 -3.20 18.83 5.79
CA SER A 454 -4.31 18.60 6.70
C SER A 454 -4.96 17.24 6.52
N PHE A 455 -5.49 16.71 7.62
CA PHE A 455 -6.29 15.51 7.62
C PHE A 455 -7.36 15.59 8.71
N VAL A 456 -8.41 14.79 8.53
CA VAL A 456 -9.45 14.54 9.54
C VAL A 456 -9.72 13.04 9.55
N ILE A 457 -9.85 12.46 10.74
CA ILE A 457 -10.24 11.06 10.91
C ILE A 457 -11.55 10.75 10.16
N THR A 458 -11.60 9.62 9.44
CA THR A 458 -12.80 9.19 8.70
C THR A 458 -13.85 8.59 9.65
N ASP A 459 -15.12 8.53 9.23
CA ASP A 459 -16.21 8.04 10.10
C ASP A 459 -16.00 6.58 10.50
N GLY A 460 -15.57 5.75 9.56
CA GLY A 460 -15.22 4.36 9.83
C GLY A 460 -14.08 4.22 10.85
N LYS A 461 -13.03 5.04 10.75
CA LYS A 461 -11.90 5.02 11.68
C LYS A 461 -12.26 5.57 13.06
N ALA A 462 -13.09 6.62 13.11
CA ALA A 462 -13.60 7.15 14.37
C ALA A 462 -14.50 6.13 15.09
N ALA A 463 -15.35 5.42 14.36
CA ALA A 463 -16.16 4.33 14.91
C ALA A 463 -15.29 3.18 15.43
N ASP A 464 -14.30 2.75 14.65
CA ASP A 464 -13.37 1.68 15.03
C ASP A 464 -12.55 2.07 16.27
N PHE A 465 -12.09 3.33 16.36
CA PHE A 465 -11.43 3.86 17.55
C PHE A 465 -12.34 3.81 18.79
N ARG A 466 -13.58 4.32 18.70
CA ARG A 466 -14.54 4.29 19.83
C ARG A 466 -14.81 2.85 20.29
N HIS A 467 -14.93 1.91 19.36
CA HIS A 467 -15.14 0.50 19.68
C HIS A 467 -13.90 -0.16 20.31
N LYS A 468 -12.69 0.17 19.85
CA LYS A 468 -11.45 -0.45 20.35
C LYS A 468 -10.93 0.16 21.65
N VAL A 469 -11.18 1.45 21.88
CA VAL A 469 -10.63 2.21 23.01
C VAL A 469 -11.70 2.57 24.02
N TYR A 470 -12.75 3.28 23.62
CA TYR A 470 -13.76 3.78 24.57
C TYR A 470 -14.71 2.71 25.08
N LEU A 471 -15.15 1.77 24.23
CA LEU A 471 -16.09 0.73 24.66
C LEU A 471 -15.55 -0.15 25.81
N PRO A 472 -14.30 -0.67 25.77
CA PRO A 472 -13.73 -1.37 26.92
C PRO A 472 -13.68 -0.53 28.20
N ILE A 473 -13.31 0.76 28.09
CA ILE A 473 -13.26 1.69 29.23
C ILE A 473 -14.67 1.86 29.82
N THR A 474 -15.66 2.14 28.99
CA THR A 474 -17.06 2.27 29.42
C THR A 474 -17.59 0.97 30.02
N ILE A 475 -17.28 -0.20 29.46
CA ILE A 475 -17.70 -1.50 30.02
C ILE A 475 -17.11 -1.68 31.42
N THR A 476 -15.82 -1.36 31.62
CA THR A 476 -15.20 -1.46 32.94
C THR A 476 -15.85 -0.51 33.94
N GLU A 477 -16.20 0.70 33.53
CA GLU A 477 -16.95 1.65 34.35
C GLU A 477 -18.37 1.18 34.65
N VAL A 478 -19.05 0.54 33.72
CA VAL A 478 -20.39 -0.01 33.96
C VAL A 478 -20.32 -1.21 34.91
N ILE A 479 -19.32 -2.08 34.77
CA ILE A 479 -19.13 -3.25 35.64
C ILE A 479 -18.91 -2.82 37.09
N GLN A 480 -18.09 -1.80 37.35
CA GLN A 480 -17.88 -1.32 38.74
C GLN A 480 -19.19 -0.84 39.37
N TYR A 481 -19.97 -0.01 38.68
CA TYR A 481 -21.24 0.52 39.21
C TYR A 481 -22.29 -0.58 39.33
N PHE A 482 -22.27 -1.55 38.41
CA PHE A 482 -23.12 -2.73 38.48
C PHE A 482 -22.80 -3.60 39.71
N LEU A 483 -21.53 -3.87 39.99
CA LEU A 483 -21.11 -4.63 41.18
C LEU A 483 -21.52 -3.92 42.48
N MET A 484 -21.35 -2.60 42.54
CA MET A 484 -21.80 -1.78 43.67
C MET A 484 -23.33 -1.85 43.84
N GLY A 485 -24.08 -1.69 42.75
CA GLY A 485 -25.55 -1.75 42.76
C GLY A 485 -26.09 -3.13 43.15
N LEU A 486 -25.50 -4.20 42.62
CA LEU A 486 -25.87 -5.58 42.94
C LEU A 486 -25.54 -5.93 44.40
N GLY A 487 -24.38 -5.47 44.89
CA GLY A 487 -24.00 -5.63 46.30
C GLY A 487 -24.99 -4.94 47.25
N ALA A 488 -25.37 -3.69 46.96
CA ALA A 488 -26.37 -2.94 47.73
C ALA A 488 -27.75 -3.62 47.70
N LEU A 489 -28.18 -4.13 46.54
CA LEU A 489 -29.43 -4.86 46.41
C LEU A 489 -29.45 -6.14 47.26
N PHE A 490 -28.37 -6.91 47.28
CA PHE A 490 -28.28 -8.14 48.08
C PHE A 490 -28.32 -7.85 49.58
N ILE A 491 -27.70 -6.75 50.01
CA ILE A 491 -27.79 -6.28 51.40
C ILE A 491 -29.23 -5.89 51.75
N LEU A 492 -29.93 -5.16 50.85
CA LEU A 492 -31.34 -4.81 51.02
C LEU A 492 -32.24 -6.04 51.11
N VAL A 493 -32.06 -7.02 50.23
CA VAL A 493 -32.83 -8.28 50.25
C VAL A 493 -32.56 -9.05 51.55
N ALA A 494 -31.31 -9.12 52.01
CA ALA A 494 -30.98 -9.75 53.28
C ALA A 494 -31.66 -9.06 54.48
N LEU A 495 -31.68 -7.71 54.50
CA LEU A 495 -32.38 -6.92 55.51
C LEU A 495 -33.90 -7.14 55.46
N LEU A 496 -34.48 -7.18 54.27
CA LEU A 496 -35.93 -7.39 54.07
C LEU A 496 -36.35 -8.80 54.51
N LEU A 497 -35.55 -9.82 54.18
CA LEU A 497 -35.75 -11.19 54.65
C LEU A 497 -35.57 -11.31 56.18
N LEU A 498 -34.66 -10.55 56.79
CA LEU A 498 -34.51 -10.44 58.24
C LEU A 498 -35.75 -9.83 58.90
N ILE A 499 -36.28 -8.73 58.34
CA ILE A 499 -37.50 -8.08 58.84
C ILE A 499 -38.72 -9.01 58.70
N LEU A 500 -38.88 -9.67 57.54
CA LEU A 500 -39.99 -10.61 57.31
C LEU A 500 -39.92 -11.84 58.22
N THR A 501 -38.73 -12.35 58.51
CA THR A 501 -38.57 -13.47 59.46
C THR A 501 -38.78 -13.04 60.91
N ALA A 502 -38.41 -11.81 61.28
CA ALA A 502 -38.72 -11.24 62.59
C ALA A 502 -40.25 -11.03 62.78
N ASN A 503 -40.94 -10.51 61.75
CA ASN A 503 -42.39 -10.33 61.77
C ASN A 503 -43.15 -11.66 61.77
N LYS A 504 -42.69 -12.69 61.03
CA LYS A 504 -43.32 -14.01 61.05
C LYS A 504 -43.16 -14.71 62.41
N LYS A 505 -42.03 -14.48 63.10
CA LYS A 505 -41.82 -14.98 64.47
C LYS A 505 -42.70 -14.26 65.51
N LYS A 506 -43.12 -13.02 65.21
CA LYS A 506 -44.10 -12.25 65.99
C LYS A 506 -45.54 -12.77 65.75
N ASN A 507 -45.90 -13.00 64.48
CA ASN A 507 -47.24 -13.52 64.11
C ASN A 507 -47.45 -15.00 64.48
N ASP A 508 -46.43 -15.87 64.40
CA ASP A 508 -46.49 -17.27 64.90
C ASP A 508 -46.58 -17.32 66.44
N LEU A 509 -46.12 -16.28 67.14
CA LEU A 509 -46.30 -16.15 68.59
C LEU A 509 -47.73 -15.72 68.94
N GLU A 510 -48.36 -14.86 68.13
CA GLU A 510 -49.76 -14.46 68.28
C GLU A 510 -50.75 -15.56 67.86
N LEU A 511 -50.44 -16.37 66.84
CA LEU A 511 -51.27 -17.50 66.39
C LEU A 511 -51.23 -18.72 67.33
N ARG A 512 -50.16 -18.90 68.12
CA ARG A 512 -50.08 -19.97 69.13
C ARG A 512 -50.88 -19.69 70.41
N VAL A 513 -51.45 -18.51 70.55
CA VAL A 513 -52.31 -18.15 71.68
C VAL A 513 -53.78 -18.47 71.42
N ASN A 514 -54.20 -18.70 70.15
CA ASN A 514 -55.63 -18.65 69.81
C ASN A 514 -56.35 -19.91 69.33
N GLU A 515 -55.72 -21.05 69.02
CA GLU A 515 -56.50 -22.23 68.59
C GLU A 515 -56.01 -23.52 69.25
N GLY A 516 -56.72 -23.89 70.31
CA GLY A 516 -56.85 -25.26 70.78
C GLY A 516 -58.13 -25.89 70.22
N ASP A 517 -58.03 -27.21 70.05
CA ASP A 517 -59.09 -28.20 69.88
C ASP A 517 -59.75 -28.37 68.48
N GLY A 518 -59.94 -29.64 68.07
CA GLY A 518 -60.72 -30.00 66.89
C GLY A 518 -60.15 -31.09 65.97
N HIS A 519 -60.82 -32.24 65.97
CA HIS A 519 -60.55 -33.51 65.27
C HIS A 519 -60.98 -33.49 63.78
N VAL A 520 -60.50 -34.46 62.95
CA VAL A 520 -61.23 -35.26 61.92
C VAL A 520 -60.48 -35.54 60.57
N ARG A 521 -60.55 -36.85 60.20
CA ARG A 521 -60.48 -37.58 58.89
C ARG A 521 -59.14 -37.80 58.15
N ASP A 522 -58.77 -39.09 58.12
CA ASP A 522 -57.98 -39.73 57.07
C ASP A 522 -58.86 -40.02 55.84
N ASP A 523 -58.39 -39.61 54.66
CA ASP A 523 -58.80 -40.16 53.38
C ASP A 523 -57.59 -40.34 52.44
N GLU A 524 -57.69 -41.41 51.67
CA GLU A 524 -56.77 -42.06 50.73
C GLU A 524 -55.60 -41.26 50.09
N ARG A 525 -54.41 -41.87 50.08
CA ARG A 525 -53.40 -41.70 49.00
C ARG A 525 -52.70 -43.01 48.64
N GLN A 526 -52.91 -43.47 47.41
CA GLN A 526 -52.06 -44.44 46.71
C GLN A 526 -50.70 -43.80 46.29
N PRO A 527 -49.63 -44.59 46.08
CA PRO A 527 -48.30 -44.07 45.79
C PRO A 527 -48.06 -43.75 44.30
N LEU A 528 -47.62 -42.52 44.05
CA LEU A 528 -47.28 -41.87 42.77
C LEU A 528 -45.93 -42.32 42.13
N VAL A 529 -45.48 -43.56 42.35
CA VAL A 529 -44.09 -43.96 42.00
C VAL A 529 -43.97 -44.66 40.64
N THR A 530 -45.06 -45.06 39.99
CA THR A 530 -45.04 -45.80 38.71
C THR A 530 -45.06 -44.92 37.45
N ASP A 531 -45.37 -43.62 37.55
CA ASP A 531 -45.53 -42.73 36.38
C ASP A 531 -44.19 -42.11 35.91
N GLY A 532 -43.27 -41.83 36.84
CA GLY A 532 -41.98 -41.21 36.52
C GLY A 532 -41.08 -42.05 35.60
N ARG A 533 -41.13 -43.39 35.69
CA ARG A 533 -40.27 -44.29 34.90
C ARG A 533 -40.73 -44.40 33.44
N ARG A 534 -42.05 -44.38 33.18
CA ARG A 534 -42.59 -44.38 31.81
C ARG A 534 -42.34 -43.05 31.12
N VAL A 535 -42.54 -41.94 31.84
CA VAL A 535 -42.22 -40.58 31.35
C VAL A 535 -40.72 -40.43 31.06
N PHE A 536 -39.86 -41.03 31.88
CA PHE A 536 -38.41 -41.00 31.66
C PHE A 536 -37.98 -41.78 30.41
N ILE A 537 -38.51 -42.99 30.21
CA ILE A 537 -38.19 -43.81 29.03
C ILE A 537 -38.71 -43.13 27.76
N THR A 538 -39.96 -42.68 27.72
CA THR A 538 -40.52 -42.02 26.53
C THR A 538 -39.78 -40.72 26.19
N SER A 539 -39.38 -39.94 27.20
CA SER A 539 -38.56 -38.74 26.98
C SER A 539 -37.18 -39.08 26.40
N LEU A 540 -36.53 -40.16 26.87
CA LEU A 540 -35.22 -40.59 26.37
C LEU A 540 -35.29 -41.13 24.94
N THR A 541 -36.34 -41.87 24.58
CA THR A 541 -36.54 -42.38 23.21
C THR A 541 -36.82 -41.26 22.22
N VAL A 542 -37.68 -40.32 22.59
CA VAL A 542 -38.01 -39.15 21.75
C VAL A 542 -36.76 -38.28 21.57
N PHE A 543 -36.00 -38.03 22.64
CA PHE A 543 -34.76 -37.25 22.56
C PHE A 543 -33.68 -37.96 21.72
N GLY A 544 -33.50 -39.27 21.88
CA GLY A 544 -32.57 -40.07 21.07
C GLY A 544 -32.92 -40.09 19.57
N LEU A 545 -34.21 -40.23 19.24
CA LEU A 545 -34.72 -40.14 17.86
C LEU A 545 -34.50 -38.76 17.24
N ILE A 546 -34.77 -37.69 17.99
CA ILE A 546 -34.53 -36.32 17.53
C ILE A 546 -33.05 -36.09 17.22
N LEU A 547 -32.14 -36.55 18.08
CA LEU A 547 -30.69 -36.43 17.86
C LEU A 547 -30.21 -37.23 16.65
N LEU A 548 -30.71 -38.45 16.45
CA LEU A 548 -30.33 -39.30 15.32
C LEU A 548 -30.87 -38.76 13.98
N VAL A 549 -32.13 -38.32 13.95
CA VAL A 549 -32.76 -37.74 12.76
C VAL A 549 -32.15 -36.38 12.42
N SER A 550 -31.91 -35.53 13.43
CA SER A 550 -31.23 -34.24 13.19
C SER A 550 -29.78 -34.43 12.71
N GLY A 551 -29.02 -35.34 13.30
CA GLY A 551 -27.67 -35.67 12.85
C GLY A 551 -27.62 -36.20 11.41
N THR A 552 -28.52 -37.12 11.04
CA THR A 552 -28.59 -37.66 9.67
C THR A 552 -29.05 -36.60 8.65
N ILE A 553 -30.02 -35.77 8.98
CA ILE A 553 -30.45 -34.65 8.12
C ILE A 553 -29.31 -33.64 7.93
N LEU A 554 -28.59 -33.26 9.00
CA LEU A 554 -27.48 -32.31 8.92
C LEU A 554 -26.33 -32.83 8.06
N THR A 555 -25.94 -34.11 8.21
CA THR A 555 -24.90 -34.74 7.37
C THR A 555 -25.32 -34.86 5.90
N ALA A 556 -26.55 -35.29 5.62
CA ALA A 556 -27.06 -35.47 4.25
C ALA A 556 -27.30 -34.15 3.51
N SER A 557 -27.61 -33.08 4.24
CA SER A 557 -27.89 -31.75 3.67
C SER A 557 -26.65 -30.90 3.40
N HIS A 558 -25.46 -31.32 3.86
CA HIS A 558 -24.19 -30.58 3.71
C HIS A 558 -24.26 -29.10 4.15
N VAL A 559 -25.16 -28.74 5.07
CA VAL A 559 -25.46 -27.36 5.45
C VAL A 559 -24.21 -26.62 5.96
N PHE A 560 -23.42 -27.25 6.84
CA PHE A 560 -22.21 -26.62 7.37
C PHE A 560 -21.11 -26.47 6.31
N SER A 561 -20.93 -27.46 5.44
CA SER A 561 -19.98 -27.35 4.31
C SER A 561 -20.36 -26.21 3.37
N LYS A 562 -21.66 -26.05 3.10
CA LYS A 562 -22.19 -24.94 2.29
C LYS A 562 -21.97 -23.59 2.98
N LEU A 563 -22.30 -23.46 4.27
CA LEU A 563 -22.06 -22.23 5.04
C LEU A 563 -20.59 -21.81 5.05
N ILE A 564 -19.67 -22.77 5.18
CA ILE A 564 -18.23 -22.50 5.16
C ILE A 564 -17.78 -22.08 3.76
N LYS A 565 -18.27 -22.74 2.71
CA LYS A 565 -18.00 -22.35 1.31
C LYS A 565 -18.53 -20.95 1.00
N ASP A 566 -19.76 -20.65 1.43
CA ASP A 566 -20.37 -19.33 1.30
C ASP A 566 -19.54 -18.29 2.07
N LYS A 567 -19.00 -18.65 3.23
CA LYS A 567 -18.13 -17.77 4.01
C LYS A 567 -16.78 -17.51 3.33
N VAL A 568 -16.15 -18.54 2.77
CA VAL A 568 -14.93 -18.39 1.96
C VAL A 568 -15.20 -17.47 0.77
N ASN A 569 -16.28 -17.72 0.03
CA ASN A 569 -16.68 -16.90 -1.11
C ASN A 569 -16.89 -15.44 -0.70
N GLU A 570 -17.52 -15.18 0.46
CA GLU A 570 -17.68 -13.82 0.99
C GLU A 570 -16.32 -13.17 1.34
N ASP A 571 -15.42 -13.92 1.97
CA ASP A 571 -14.14 -13.39 2.46
C ASP A 571 -13.14 -13.09 1.33
N VAL A 572 -13.26 -13.78 0.18
CA VAL A 572 -12.39 -13.58 -0.99
C VAL A 572 -12.91 -12.53 -1.98
N GLN A 573 -14.15 -12.06 -1.84
CA GLN A 573 -14.73 -11.04 -2.71
C GLN A 573 -14.02 -9.68 -2.57
N LEU A 574 -13.96 -8.95 -3.68
CA LEU A 574 -13.55 -7.54 -3.70
C LEU A 574 -14.68 -6.67 -3.15
N LYS A 575 -14.73 -6.57 -1.82
CA LYS A 575 -15.75 -5.81 -1.08
C LYS A 575 -15.09 -4.61 -0.39
N PRO A 576 -15.63 -3.38 -0.52
CA PRO A 576 -15.09 -2.21 0.17
C PRO A 576 -14.87 -2.47 1.67
N GLY A 577 -13.64 -2.25 2.13
CA GLY A 577 -13.24 -2.47 3.53
C GLY A 577 -12.78 -3.88 3.89
N SER A 578 -12.94 -4.88 3.00
CA SER A 578 -12.41 -6.24 3.20
C SER A 578 -10.87 -6.24 3.16
N THR A 579 -10.26 -7.28 3.74
CA THR A 579 -8.80 -7.45 3.71
C THR A 579 -8.28 -7.61 2.28
N VAL A 580 -8.98 -8.39 1.45
CA VAL A 580 -8.64 -8.59 0.04
C VAL A 580 -8.71 -7.27 -0.72
N TYR A 581 -9.76 -6.46 -0.51
CA TYR A 581 -9.85 -5.14 -1.13
C TYR A 581 -8.71 -4.20 -0.72
N LYS A 582 -8.28 -4.21 0.54
CA LYS A 582 -7.14 -3.39 1.00
C LYS A 582 -5.84 -3.78 0.32
N GLU A 583 -5.56 -5.08 0.21
CA GLU A 583 -4.38 -5.59 -0.51
C GLU A 583 -4.47 -5.34 -2.01
N TRP A 584 -5.66 -5.43 -2.61
CA TRP A 584 -5.87 -5.12 -4.02
C TRP A 584 -5.71 -3.62 -4.32
N VAL A 585 -6.18 -2.73 -3.44
CA VAL A 585 -5.97 -1.27 -3.57
C VAL A 585 -4.50 -0.92 -3.38
N ASN A 586 -3.79 -1.55 -2.45
CA ASN A 586 -2.41 -1.21 -2.19
C ASN A 586 -1.64 -2.40 -1.60
N SER A 587 -1.07 -3.21 -2.49
CA SER A 587 -0.48 -4.50 -2.14
C SER A 587 0.73 -4.32 -1.23
N SER A 588 0.80 -5.14 -0.19
CA SER A 588 1.99 -5.25 0.66
C SER A 588 2.85 -6.48 0.32
N VAL A 589 2.49 -7.25 -0.72
CA VAL A 589 3.33 -8.34 -1.24
C VAL A 589 4.51 -7.74 -2.01
N PRO A 590 5.76 -8.19 -1.76
CA PRO A 590 6.92 -7.70 -2.50
C PRO A 590 6.96 -8.32 -3.90
N PHE A 591 6.61 -7.52 -4.92
CA PHE A 591 6.83 -7.88 -6.32
C PHE A 591 8.22 -7.42 -6.74
N TYR A 592 8.97 -8.29 -7.43
CA TYR A 592 10.24 -7.95 -8.04
C TYR A 592 10.18 -8.18 -9.54
N LYS A 593 10.51 -7.14 -10.30
CA LYS A 593 10.66 -7.22 -11.75
C LYS A 593 12.15 -7.24 -12.09
N LYS A 594 12.62 -8.40 -12.54
CA LYS A 594 14.02 -8.66 -12.86
C LYS A 594 14.21 -8.61 -14.37
N PHE A 595 15.21 -7.88 -14.83
CA PHE A 595 15.52 -7.76 -16.25
C PHE A 595 16.88 -8.37 -16.58
N TYR A 596 16.95 -9.10 -17.68
CA TYR A 596 18.16 -9.75 -18.17
C TYR A 596 18.36 -9.29 -19.61
N MET A 597 19.47 -8.60 -19.88
CA MET A 597 19.81 -8.11 -21.21
C MET A 597 20.59 -9.15 -21.99
N PHE A 598 20.42 -9.20 -23.31
CA PHE A 598 21.27 -9.99 -24.19
C PHE A 598 22.26 -9.06 -24.90
N ASN A 599 23.53 -9.17 -24.55
CA ASN A 599 24.62 -8.41 -25.15
C ASN A 599 25.17 -9.13 -26.38
N LEU A 600 25.08 -8.52 -27.56
CA LEU A 600 25.63 -9.05 -28.80
C LEU A 600 27.15 -8.84 -28.84
N THR A 601 27.90 -9.94 -28.91
CA THR A 601 29.37 -9.93 -28.79
C THR A 601 30.10 -9.79 -30.13
N ASN A 602 29.45 -10.19 -31.24
CA ASN A 602 30.03 -10.18 -32.60
C ASN A 602 29.23 -9.36 -33.64
N PRO A 603 28.84 -8.10 -33.35
CA PRO A 603 27.95 -7.32 -34.22
C PRO A 603 28.49 -7.08 -35.65
N GLU A 604 29.80 -6.87 -35.82
CA GLU A 604 30.39 -6.59 -37.13
C GLU A 604 30.48 -7.87 -38.00
N GLU A 605 30.71 -9.03 -37.41
CA GLU A 605 30.70 -10.33 -38.12
C GLU A 605 29.29 -10.68 -38.61
N VAL A 606 28.28 -10.41 -37.76
CA VAL A 606 26.87 -10.58 -38.12
C VAL A 606 26.50 -9.65 -39.28
N MET A 607 26.88 -8.36 -39.24
CA MET A 607 26.62 -7.43 -40.36
C MET A 607 27.17 -7.95 -41.69
N ASN A 608 28.35 -8.56 -41.66
CA ASN A 608 29.04 -9.07 -42.85
C ASN A 608 28.56 -10.44 -43.33
N GLY A 609 27.69 -11.12 -42.57
CA GLY A 609 27.22 -12.47 -42.91
C GLY A 609 28.23 -13.59 -42.62
N ASN A 610 29.29 -13.28 -41.87
CA ASN A 610 30.41 -14.19 -41.66
C ASN A 610 30.21 -15.11 -40.45
N ALA A 611 29.28 -14.79 -39.55
CA ALA A 611 29.02 -15.55 -38.34
C ALA A 611 27.56 -15.44 -37.87
N THR A 612 27.10 -16.49 -37.18
CA THR A 612 25.83 -16.49 -36.43
C THR A 612 25.92 -15.51 -35.25
N PRO A 613 24.85 -14.77 -34.91
CA PRO A 613 24.83 -13.90 -33.73
C PRO A 613 25.15 -14.65 -32.44
N ASN A 614 26.07 -14.11 -31.64
CA ASN A 614 26.46 -14.65 -30.34
C ASN A 614 26.12 -13.66 -29.22
N VAL A 615 25.20 -14.06 -28.34
CA VAL A 615 24.72 -13.21 -27.24
C VAL A 615 25.18 -13.72 -25.88
N GLU A 616 25.45 -12.78 -24.98
CA GLU A 616 25.74 -13.04 -23.57
C GLU A 616 24.66 -12.43 -22.69
N GLN A 617 24.10 -13.21 -21.76
CA GLN A 617 23.12 -12.71 -20.81
C GLN A 617 23.79 -11.87 -19.72
N ILE A 618 23.29 -10.65 -19.48
CA ILE A 618 23.71 -9.76 -18.41
C ILE A 618 22.51 -9.46 -17.50
N GLY A 619 22.63 -9.74 -16.20
CA GLY A 619 21.54 -9.53 -15.23
C GLY A 619 21.55 -10.55 -14.09
N PRO A 620 20.56 -10.50 -13.17
CA PRO A 620 19.39 -9.61 -13.23
C PRO A 620 19.68 -8.17 -12.80
N TYR A 621 18.99 -7.23 -13.45
CA TYR A 621 18.73 -5.90 -12.92
C TYR A 621 17.34 -5.92 -12.27
N SER A 622 17.31 -5.94 -10.95
CA SER A 622 16.10 -6.14 -10.16
C SER A 622 15.49 -4.82 -9.73
N TYR A 623 14.18 -4.72 -9.86
CA TYR A 623 13.39 -3.58 -9.41
C TYR A 623 12.26 -4.07 -8.52
N ARG A 624 12.12 -3.48 -7.33
CA ARG A 624 10.93 -3.64 -6.50
C ARG A 624 9.77 -2.91 -7.16
N GLU A 625 8.69 -3.63 -7.40
CA GLU A 625 7.46 -3.11 -7.97
C GLU A 625 6.43 -2.83 -6.87
N LEU A 626 6.00 -1.58 -6.75
CA LEU A 626 4.92 -1.16 -5.87
C LEU A 626 3.62 -1.10 -6.68
N ARG A 627 2.59 -1.83 -6.23
CA ARG A 627 1.29 -1.92 -6.89
C ARG A 627 0.22 -1.21 -6.08
N SER A 628 -0.45 -0.24 -6.70
CA SER A 628 -1.65 0.37 -6.14
C SER A 628 -2.73 0.57 -7.21
N ASN A 629 -3.99 0.54 -6.81
CA ASN A 629 -5.15 0.72 -7.66
C ASN A 629 -6.00 1.87 -7.11
N LYS A 630 -6.18 2.95 -7.89
CA LYS A 630 -7.08 4.04 -7.55
C LYS A 630 -8.49 3.68 -8.03
N VAL A 631 -9.40 3.42 -7.10
CA VAL A 631 -10.81 3.17 -7.43
C VAL A 631 -11.46 4.44 -7.97
N LEU A 632 -12.22 4.31 -9.06
CA LEU A 632 -12.94 5.39 -9.71
C LEU A 632 -14.44 5.30 -9.45
N LYS A 633 -15.03 4.12 -9.67
CA LYS A 633 -16.47 3.88 -9.46
C LYS A 633 -16.79 2.41 -9.30
N TRP A 634 -17.96 2.14 -8.75
CA TRP A 634 -18.60 0.82 -8.69
C TRP A 634 -19.90 0.87 -9.49
N THR A 635 -20.39 -0.29 -9.94
CA THR A 635 -21.76 -0.41 -10.42
C THR A 635 -22.75 -0.37 -9.25
N ASP A 636 -24.02 -0.04 -9.49
CA ASP A 636 -25.04 0.09 -8.44
C ASP A 636 -25.26 -1.21 -7.64
N ASP A 637 -24.97 -2.36 -8.24
CA ASP A 637 -25.05 -3.68 -7.63
C ASP A 637 -23.71 -4.17 -7.02
N ASP A 638 -22.68 -3.33 -7.04
CA ASP A 638 -21.30 -3.62 -6.64
C ASP A 638 -20.68 -4.84 -7.35
N SER A 639 -21.18 -5.23 -8.53
CA SER A 639 -20.66 -6.39 -9.29
C SER A 639 -19.36 -6.10 -10.05
N ILE A 640 -19.14 -4.85 -10.43
CA ILE A 640 -17.95 -4.41 -11.19
C ILE A 640 -17.34 -3.19 -10.50
N VAL A 641 -16.01 -3.21 -10.37
CA VAL A 641 -15.21 -2.08 -9.91
C VAL A 641 -14.37 -1.53 -11.06
N THR A 642 -14.48 -0.23 -11.31
CA THR A 642 -13.64 0.52 -12.25
C THR A 642 -12.54 1.24 -11.49
N PHE A 643 -11.30 1.10 -11.95
CA PHE A 643 -10.11 1.60 -11.28
C PHE A 643 -9.02 2.01 -12.27
N MET A 644 -8.01 2.69 -11.74
CA MET A 644 -6.82 3.09 -12.46
C MET A 644 -5.58 2.50 -11.75
N PRO A 645 -4.91 1.52 -12.35
CA PRO A 645 -3.71 0.91 -11.79
C PRO A 645 -2.51 1.87 -11.89
N ASN A 646 -1.77 1.97 -10.79
CA ASN A 646 -0.49 2.65 -10.69
C ASN A 646 0.60 1.62 -10.34
N ARG A 647 1.73 1.70 -11.04
CA ARG A 647 2.90 0.85 -10.83
C ARG A 647 4.14 1.73 -10.70
N THR A 648 4.95 1.46 -9.68
CA THR A 648 6.20 2.17 -9.42
C THR A 648 7.32 1.15 -9.30
N TYR A 649 8.45 1.44 -9.93
CA TYR A 649 9.61 0.56 -9.98
C TYR A 649 10.80 1.24 -9.30
N ILE A 650 11.39 0.57 -8.33
CA ILE A 650 12.52 1.06 -7.53
C ILE A 650 13.66 0.08 -7.72
N PHE A 651 14.81 0.55 -8.24
CA PHE A 651 15.97 -0.31 -8.45
C PHE A 651 16.45 -0.88 -7.11
N ASP A 652 16.63 -2.20 -7.06
CA ASP A 652 17.07 -2.94 -5.88
C ASP A 652 18.45 -3.56 -6.15
N PRO A 653 19.53 -2.97 -5.63
CA PRO A 653 20.87 -3.48 -5.83
C PRO A 653 21.13 -4.81 -5.13
N GLU A 654 20.42 -5.15 -4.06
CA GLU A 654 20.67 -6.37 -3.28
C GLU A 654 20.19 -7.63 -4.01
N THR A 655 19.06 -7.53 -4.71
CA THR A 655 18.51 -8.65 -5.50
C THR A 655 18.95 -8.61 -6.97
N SER A 656 19.80 -7.64 -7.35
CA SER A 656 20.46 -7.56 -8.65
C SER A 656 21.75 -8.40 -8.70
N CYS A 657 22.33 -8.61 -9.88
CA CYS A 657 23.65 -9.25 -9.98
C CYS A 657 24.75 -8.43 -9.29
N ALA A 658 25.77 -9.13 -8.78
CA ALA A 658 26.87 -8.49 -8.06
C ALA A 658 27.60 -7.47 -8.95
N GLY A 659 27.66 -6.21 -8.50
CA GLY A 659 28.28 -5.11 -9.23
C GLY A 659 27.42 -4.49 -10.33
N CYS A 660 26.17 -4.94 -10.51
CA CYS A 660 25.30 -4.43 -11.55
C CYS A 660 24.67 -3.08 -11.17
N HIS A 661 24.80 -2.10 -12.06
CA HIS A 661 24.28 -0.76 -11.93
C HIS A 661 23.57 -0.35 -13.22
N ASP A 662 22.24 -0.29 -13.18
CA ASP A 662 21.36 -0.01 -14.32
C ASP A 662 21.75 1.26 -15.12
N LYS A 663 22.19 2.32 -14.44
CA LYS A 663 22.57 3.60 -15.08
C LYS A 663 23.93 3.57 -15.79
N ASN A 664 24.83 2.69 -15.36
CA ASN A 664 26.21 2.67 -15.86
C ASN A 664 26.45 1.49 -16.82
N ASP A 665 25.79 0.36 -16.58
CA ASP A 665 26.01 -0.85 -17.35
C ASP A 665 25.43 -0.70 -18.75
N THR A 666 26.24 -1.04 -19.74
CA THR A 666 25.86 -0.93 -21.15
C THR A 666 25.91 -2.28 -21.84
N PHE A 667 25.04 -2.46 -22.82
CA PHE A 667 25.06 -3.61 -23.71
C PHE A 667 24.90 -3.15 -25.16
N VAL A 668 25.37 -3.99 -26.09
CA VAL A 668 25.24 -3.78 -27.53
C VAL A 668 24.11 -4.65 -28.05
N ASN A 669 23.14 -4.05 -28.72
CA ASN A 669 22.08 -4.79 -29.42
C ASN A 669 21.49 -3.92 -30.55
N VAL A 670 20.41 -4.36 -31.19
CA VAL A 670 19.78 -3.71 -32.34
C VAL A 670 19.31 -2.30 -31.97
N ASN A 671 19.62 -1.36 -32.85
CA ASN A 671 19.07 -0.02 -32.87
C ASN A 671 17.63 -0.07 -33.39
N ILE A 672 16.69 -0.37 -32.50
CA ILE A 672 15.25 -0.55 -32.80
C ILE A 672 14.68 0.64 -33.59
N PRO A 673 14.93 1.92 -33.22
CA PRO A 673 14.46 3.07 -34.02
C PRO A 673 14.92 3.07 -35.47
N LEU A 674 16.21 2.78 -35.71
CA LEU A 674 16.78 2.77 -37.06
C LEU A 674 16.19 1.65 -37.91
N LEU A 675 16.12 0.44 -37.35
CA LEU A 675 15.55 -0.72 -38.06
C LEU A 675 14.06 -0.50 -38.38
N THR A 676 13.30 0.03 -37.41
CA THR A 676 11.87 0.34 -37.59
C THR A 676 11.67 1.37 -38.70
N LEU A 677 12.52 2.41 -38.77
CA LEU A 677 12.47 3.38 -39.84
C LEU A 677 12.78 2.72 -41.19
N ALA A 678 13.84 1.93 -41.29
CA ALA A 678 14.22 1.27 -42.55
C ALA A 678 13.10 0.37 -43.08
N LEU A 679 12.47 -0.43 -42.21
CA LEU A 679 11.33 -1.28 -42.54
C LEU A 679 10.12 -0.47 -42.99
N TRP A 680 9.82 0.64 -42.32
CA TRP A 680 8.74 1.53 -42.72
C TRP A 680 8.99 2.14 -44.10
N LEU A 681 10.21 2.62 -44.38
CA LEU A 681 10.57 3.19 -45.68
C LEU A 681 10.46 2.15 -46.81
N ARG A 682 10.85 0.89 -46.54
CA ARG A 682 10.69 -0.23 -47.47
C ARG A 682 9.21 -0.53 -47.73
N ASN A 683 8.44 -0.76 -46.67
CA ASN A 683 7.07 -1.25 -46.77
C ASN A 683 6.09 -0.22 -47.36
N THR A 684 6.40 1.08 -47.21
CA THR A 684 5.61 2.18 -47.79
C THR A 684 6.13 2.65 -49.15
N ASN A 685 7.19 2.01 -49.70
CA ASN A 685 7.88 2.49 -50.89
C ASN A 685 8.23 3.99 -50.84
N TYR A 686 8.50 4.54 -49.63
CA TYR A 686 8.63 5.98 -49.40
C TYR A 686 9.64 6.65 -50.34
N THR A 687 10.77 5.99 -50.61
CA THR A 687 11.82 6.51 -51.48
C THR A 687 11.42 6.59 -52.96
N LYS A 688 10.37 5.87 -53.38
CA LYS A 688 9.80 5.89 -54.73
C LYS A 688 8.59 6.83 -54.82
N GLU A 689 7.76 6.88 -53.79
CA GLU A 689 6.49 7.62 -53.78
C GLU A 689 6.63 9.09 -53.35
N GLN A 690 7.66 9.43 -52.58
CA GLN A 690 7.88 10.79 -52.08
C GLN A 690 8.94 11.55 -52.89
N PRO A 691 8.94 12.91 -52.84
CA PRO A 691 9.96 13.72 -53.48
C PRO A 691 11.38 13.29 -53.09
N LYS A 692 12.31 13.25 -54.07
CA LYS A 692 13.72 12.84 -53.85
C LYS A 692 14.43 13.63 -52.74
N VAL A 693 13.99 14.86 -52.47
CA VAL A 693 14.50 15.68 -51.36
C VAL A 693 14.21 15.04 -49.99
N CYS A 694 13.10 14.33 -49.82
CA CYS A 694 12.73 13.67 -48.56
C CYS A 694 13.62 12.47 -48.28
N SER A 695 13.87 11.62 -49.26
CA SER A 695 14.78 10.49 -49.12
C SER A 695 16.24 10.94 -48.94
N ALA A 696 16.67 12.01 -49.64
CA ALA A 696 17.97 12.63 -49.43
C ALA A 696 18.13 13.22 -48.02
N GLY A 697 17.10 13.88 -47.49
CA GLY A 697 17.07 14.43 -46.14
C GLY A 697 17.16 13.38 -45.04
N ILE A 698 16.46 12.24 -45.23
CA ILE A 698 16.57 11.08 -44.32
C ILE A 698 18.00 10.54 -44.34
N LYS A 699 18.56 10.28 -45.53
CA LYS A 699 19.92 9.76 -45.67
C LYS A 699 20.95 10.69 -45.01
N ALA A 700 20.89 11.99 -45.30
CA ALA A 700 21.77 12.99 -44.70
C ALA A 700 21.64 13.04 -43.17
N THR A 701 20.43 12.82 -42.63
CA THR A 701 20.19 12.76 -41.19
C THR A 701 20.82 11.50 -40.57
N VAL A 702 20.63 10.33 -41.18
CA VAL A 702 21.23 9.07 -40.72
C VAL A 702 22.77 9.17 -40.71
N ASP A 703 23.34 9.74 -41.77
CA ASP A 703 24.79 9.95 -41.92
C ASP A 703 25.34 10.95 -40.87
N LYS A 704 24.62 12.06 -40.62
CA LYS A 704 24.99 13.06 -39.60
C LYS A 704 25.13 12.46 -38.21
N PHE A 705 24.19 11.61 -37.81
CA PHE A 705 24.21 10.97 -36.50
C PHE A 705 25.09 9.71 -36.45
N LYS A 706 25.74 9.34 -37.56
CA LYS A 706 26.62 8.16 -37.68
C LYS A 706 25.95 6.89 -37.15
N LEU A 707 24.67 6.71 -37.48
CA LEU A 707 23.90 5.60 -36.92
C LEU A 707 24.42 4.25 -37.43
N LYS A 708 24.41 3.25 -36.54
CA LYS A 708 24.70 1.85 -36.84
C LYS A 708 23.47 0.99 -36.53
N LEU A 709 23.34 -0.16 -37.21
CA LEU A 709 22.30 -1.15 -36.93
C LEU A 709 22.43 -1.74 -35.52
N PHE A 710 23.65 -1.97 -35.05
CA PHE A 710 23.93 -2.34 -33.67
C PHE A 710 24.49 -1.16 -32.91
N ARG A 711 23.90 -0.87 -31.74
CA ARG A 711 24.22 0.31 -30.92
C ARG A 711 24.40 -0.09 -29.46
N ARG A 712 25.30 0.61 -28.78
CA ARG A 712 25.50 0.53 -27.33
C ARG A 712 24.55 1.47 -26.59
N LYS A 713 23.88 0.96 -25.56
CA LYS A 713 23.01 1.75 -24.66
C LYS A 713 23.10 1.26 -23.22
N THR A 714 22.77 2.12 -22.27
CA THR A 714 22.66 1.74 -20.85
C THR A 714 21.37 0.97 -20.61
N VAL A 715 21.36 0.15 -19.57
CA VAL A 715 20.16 -0.60 -19.16
C VAL A 715 19.03 0.36 -18.76
N TYR A 716 19.36 1.40 -17.99
CA TYR A 716 18.41 2.42 -17.55
C TYR A 716 17.73 3.14 -18.73
N ASP A 717 18.52 3.60 -19.71
CA ASP A 717 17.99 4.28 -20.91
C ASP A 717 16.97 3.40 -21.64
N ILE A 718 17.27 2.11 -21.81
CA ILE A 718 16.41 1.19 -22.53
C ILE A 718 15.11 0.89 -21.77
N LEU A 719 15.20 0.66 -20.45
CA LEU A 719 14.05 0.33 -19.63
C LEU A 719 13.14 1.55 -19.42
N TRP A 720 13.68 2.62 -18.83
CA TRP A 720 12.90 3.77 -18.34
C TRP A 720 12.83 4.93 -19.32
N GLY A 721 13.69 4.88 -20.33
CA GLY A 721 13.56 5.64 -21.54
C GLY A 721 14.64 6.68 -21.74
N TYR A 722 14.86 7.01 -23.00
CA TYR A 722 15.78 8.04 -23.43
C TYR A 722 15.19 8.85 -24.58
N GLN A 723 15.58 10.12 -24.65
CA GLN A 723 15.30 10.95 -25.79
C GLN A 723 16.21 10.55 -26.96
N ASP A 724 15.63 10.08 -28.07
CA ASP A 724 16.37 9.78 -29.28
C ASP A 724 16.54 11.04 -30.13
N GLU A 725 17.76 11.58 -30.11
CA GLU A 725 18.12 12.82 -30.82
C GLU A 725 17.99 12.69 -32.34
N PHE A 726 18.15 11.47 -32.88
CA PHE A 726 17.94 11.21 -34.30
C PHE A 726 16.47 11.36 -34.69
N LEU A 727 15.55 10.70 -33.98
CA LEU A 727 14.11 10.82 -34.25
C LEU A 727 13.61 12.26 -34.03
N LYS A 728 14.10 12.94 -32.99
CA LYS A 728 13.78 14.35 -32.71
C LYS A 728 14.20 15.26 -33.85
N PHE A 729 15.42 15.10 -34.35
CA PHE A 729 15.92 15.87 -35.48
C PHE A 729 15.17 15.52 -36.77
N LEU A 730 14.88 14.23 -37.01
CA LEU A 730 14.14 13.76 -38.17
C LEU A 730 12.74 14.39 -38.24
N LEU A 731 12.00 14.44 -37.13
CA LEU A 731 10.69 15.11 -37.07
C LEU A 731 10.81 16.61 -37.31
N LYS A 732 11.86 17.26 -36.81
CA LYS A 732 12.11 18.69 -37.04
C LYS A 732 12.34 18.98 -38.53
N ILE A 733 13.14 18.15 -39.20
CA ILE A 733 13.40 18.27 -40.64
C ILE A 733 12.14 17.99 -41.45
N SER A 734 11.41 16.92 -41.13
CA SER A 734 10.14 16.59 -41.79
C SER A 734 9.15 17.76 -41.75
N LYS A 735 8.99 18.41 -40.59
CA LYS A 735 8.15 19.62 -40.45
C LYS A 735 8.66 20.80 -41.28
N LEU A 736 9.98 20.99 -41.35
CA LEU A 736 10.60 22.09 -42.09
C LEU A 736 10.49 21.89 -43.62
N THR A 737 10.62 20.67 -44.10
CA THR A 737 10.64 20.35 -45.54
C THR A 737 9.29 19.93 -46.09
N GLY A 738 8.26 19.79 -45.25
CA GLY A 738 6.95 19.28 -45.64
C GLY A 738 6.94 17.79 -46.01
N CYS A 739 8.01 17.06 -45.70
CA CYS A 739 8.10 15.63 -46.01
C CYS A 739 7.24 14.83 -45.03
N PRO A 740 6.35 13.93 -45.49
CA PRO A 740 5.49 13.17 -44.59
C PRO A 740 6.33 12.34 -43.61
N ALA A 741 6.09 12.53 -42.32
CA ALA A 741 6.60 11.64 -41.27
C ALA A 741 5.56 10.57 -40.97
N ARG A 742 6.01 9.43 -40.44
CA ARG A 742 5.10 8.41 -39.93
C ARG A 742 4.27 9.01 -38.78
N GLU A 743 2.96 8.79 -38.81
CA GLU A 743 2.08 9.17 -37.71
C GLU A 743 2.42 8.40 -36.44
N GLY A 744 2.31 9.06 -35.29
CA GLY A 744 2.57 8.44 -33.98
C GLY A 744 4.05 8.18 -33.66
N ILE A 745 5.01 8.80 -34.36
CA ILE A 745 6.43 8.72 -33.96
C ILE A 745 6.61 9.31 -32.56
N THR A 746 7.12 8.49 -31.64
CA THR A 746 7.61 8.96 -30.35
C THR A 746 9.10 9.23 -30.46
N THR A 747 9.55 10.35 -29.89
CA THR A 747 11.00 10.67 -29.83
C THR A 747 11.62 10.24 -28.51
N PHE A 748 10.80 9.81 -27.56
CA PHE A 748 11.19 9.18 -26.32
C PHE A 748 10.97 7.67 -26.46
N ILE A 749 12.05 6.90 -26.36
CA ILE A 749 12.04 5.44 -26.50
C ILE A 749 12.08 4.85 -25.11
N GLN A 750 11.11 4.02 -24.75
CA GLN A 750 10.93 3.46 -23.40
C GLN A 750 10.25 2.08 -23.49
N LEU A 751 10.74 1.09 -22.73
CA LEU A 751 10.12 -0.24 -22.67
C LEU A 751 9.25 -0.44 -21.43
N GLN A 752 9.53 0.26 -20.33
CA GLN A 752 8.85 0.14 -19.05
C GLN A 752 8.49 1.52 -18.53
N TYR A 753 7.31 1.65 -17.95
CA TYR A 753 6.80 2.91 -17.47
C TYR A 753 6.89 2.97 -15.94
N ASN A 754 7.51 4.03 -15.42
CA ASN A 754 7.65 4.23 -13.99
C ASN A 754 6.73 5.36 -13.53
N ASN A 755 5.99 5.12 -12.44
CA ASN A 755 5.04 6.07 -11.86
C ASN A 755 3.97 6.54 -12.87
N THR A 756 3.45 5.60 -13.64
CA THR A 756 2.44 5.88 -14.66
C THR A 756 1.13 5.17 -14.38
N PHE A 757 0.04 5.84 -14.71
CA PHE A 757 -1.29 5.26 -14.74
C PHE A 757 -1.49 4.44 -16.01
N TYR A 758 -1.85 3.17 -15.88
CA TYR A 758 -1.91 2.20 -16.99
C TYR A 758 -3.21 2.23 -17.81
N GLY A 759 -3.97 3.34 -17.73
CA GLY A 759 -5.31 3.52 -18.30
C GLY A 759 -6.41 2.98 -17.38
N ILE A 760 -7.67 3.33 -17.66
CA ILE A 760 -8.81 2.92 -16.83
C ILE A 760 -9.20 1.48 -17.17
N SER A 761 -9.37 0.67 -16.13
CA SER A 761 -9.72 -0.75 -16.23
C SER A 761 -10.90 -1.08 -15.32
N SER A 762 -11.58 -2.17 -15.59
CA SER A 762 -12.67 -2.69 -14.75
C SER A 762 -12.55 -4.20 -14.58
N VAL A 763 -12.84 -4.68 -13.37
CA VAL A 763 -12.89 -6.12 -13.05
C VAL A 763 -14.18 -6.47 -12.32
N ASN A 764 -14.57 -7.74 -12.41
CA ASN A 764 -15.66 -8.29 -11.61
C ASN A 764 -15.24 -8.46 -10.15
N THR A 765 -16.14 -8.16 -9.24
CA THR A 765 -15.87 -8.16 -7.78
C THR A 765 -16.11 -9.52 -7.13
N GLY A 766 -16.73 -10.44 -7.87
CA GLY A 766 -17.18 -11.75 -7.39
C GLY A 766 -18.48 -11.72 -6.58
N ARG A 767 -19.13 -10.57 -6.44
CA ARG A 767 -20.35 -10.39 -5.61
C ARG A 767 -21.57 -11.12 -6.17
N THR A 768 -21.87 -10.92 -7.45
CA THR A 768 -23.03 -11.54 -8.13
C THR A 768 -22.69 -12.93 -8.64
N ASP A 769 -21.45 -13.12 -9.11
CA ASP A 769 -20.95 -14.39 -9.63
C ASP A 769 -19.48 -14.56 -9.22
N ILE A 770 -19.25 -15.44 -8.25
CA ILE A 770 -17.92 -15.69 -7.69
C ILE A 770 -16.97 -16.34 -8.70
N SER A 771 -17.49 -17.02 -9.72
CA SER A 771 -16.67 -17.64 -10.77
C SER A 771 -15.95 -16.61 -11.65
N LYS A 772 -16.45 -15.36 -11.65
CA LYS A 772 -15.88 -14.25 -12.41
C LYS A 772 -14.94 -13.37 -11.59
N LEU A 773 -14.68 -13.70 -10.32
CA LEU A 773 -13.85 -12.90 -9.42
C LEU A 773 -12.55 -12.43 -10.11
N GLU A 774 -12.32 -11.11 -10.06
CA GLU A 774 -11.19 -10.38 -10.65
C GLU A 774 -11.01 -10.49 -12.17
N GLN A 775 -11.93 -11.11 -12.90
CA GLN A 775 -11.85 -11.16 -14.36
C GLN A 775 -12.06 -9.77 -14.95
N PHE A 776 -11.21 -9.39 -15.90
CA PHE A 776 -11.31 -8.13 -16.62
C PHE A 776 -12.61 -8.03 -17.43
N THR A 777 -13.30 -6.91 -17.29
CA THR A 777 -14.41 -6.52 -18.18
C THR A 777 -14.00 -5.43 -19.15
N MET A 778 -12.97 -4.65 -18.79
CA MET A 778 -12.43 -3.56 -19.58
C MET A 778 -10.95 -3.34 -19.22
N TRP A 779 -10.12 -3.08 -20.22
CA TRP A 779 -8.73 -2.67 -20.06
C TRP A 779 -8.44 -1.48 -20.97
N ARG A 780 -7.87 -0.40 -20.43
CA ARG A 780 -7.61 0.85 -21.15
C ARG A 780 -8.81 1.42 -21.92
N ASN A 781 -9.99 1.43 -21.28
CA ASN A 781 -11.26 1.82 -21.87
C ASN A 781 -11.77 0.92 -23.02
N GLU A 782 -11.14 -0.21 -23.29
CA GLU A 782 -11.56 -1.16 -24.31
C GLU A 782 -12.03 -2.48 -23.68
N SER A 783 -13.12 -3.06 -24.21
CA SER A 783 -13.66 -4.36 -23.77
C SER A 783 -13.11 -5.55 -24.56
N HIS A 784 -12.40 -5.26 -25.65
CA HIS A 784 -11.74 -6.23 -26.54
C HIS A 784 -10.56 -5.52 -27.20
N LEU A 785 -9.59 -6.30 -27.67
CA LEU A 785 -8.45 -5.79 -28.43
C LEU A 785 -8.86 -5.53 -29.89
N SER A 786 -8.07 -4.76 -30.63
CA SER A 786 -8.37 -4.36 -32.01
C SER A 786 -7.31 -4.78 -33.04
N TRP A 787 -6.21 -5.39 -32.60
CA TRP A 787 -5.03 -5.64 -33.45
C TRP A 787 -4.89 -7.07 -33.96
N TRP A 788 -5.66 -8.03 -33.45
CA TRP A 788 -5.64 -9.41 -33.94
C TRP A 788 -6.65 -9.62 -35.08
N SER A 789 -6.44 -10.63 -35.91
CA SER A 789 -7.24 -10.85 -37.12
C SER A 789 -8.59 -11.52 -36.86
N ASP A 790 -8.77 -12.15 -35.69
CA ASP A 790 -9.98 -12.88 -35.33
C ASP A 790 -10.59 -12.38 -34.00
N LYS A 791 -11.91 -12.56 -33.86
CA LYS A 791 -12.67 -12.16 -32.67
C LYS A 791 -12.20 -12.90 -31.43
N TYR A 792 -11.89 -14.20 -31.52
CA TYR A 792 -11.38 -14.96 -30.38
C TYR A 792 -10.02 -14.41 -29.91
N ALA A 793 -9.12 -14.10 -30.85
CA ALA A 793 -7.80 -13.58 -30.53
C ALA A 793 -7.84 -12.20 -29.84
N ASN A 794 -8.87 -11.41 -30.13
CA ASN A 794 -9.10 -10.10 -29.53
C ASN A 794 -9.83 -10.14 -28.17
N MET A 795 -10.17 -11.30 -27.63
CA MET A 795 -10.84 -11.39 -26.32
C MET A 795 -9.87 -11.07 -25.16
N ILE A 796 -10.35 -10.27 -24.21
CA ILE A 796 -9.70 -10.00 -22.93
C ILE A 796 -10.32 -10.96 -21.90
N ASN A 797 -9.62 -12.05 -21.60
CA ASN A 797 -10.11 -13.13 -20.75
C ASN A 797 -9.23 -13.28 -19.51
N GLY A 798 -9.86 -13.56 -18.38
CA GLY A 798 -9.17 -13.92 -17.15
C GLY A 798 -8.81 -12.75 -16.24
N THR A 799 -8.00 -13.04 -15.23
CA THR A 799 -7.57 -12.08 -14.20
C THR A 799 -6.16 -11.55 -14.51
N ASP A 800 -5.57 -10.78 -13.58
CA ASP A 800 -4.18 -10.33 -13.67
C ASP A 800 -3.17 -11.34 -13.06
N ALA A 801 -3.63 -12.55 -12.73
CA ALA A 801 -2.87 -13.62 -12.09
C ALA A 801 -2.43 -13.36 -10.65
N THR A 802 -3.08 -12.43 -9.93
CA THR A 802 -2.89 -12.29 -8.48
C THR A 802 -3.90 -13.13 -7.68
N GLN A 803 -5.11 -13.26 -8.21
CA GLN A 803 -6.17 -14.07 -7.63
C GLN A 803 -7.05 -14.70 -8.74
N PHE A 804 -7.57 -15.88 -8.45
CA PHE A 804 -8.57 -16.59 -9.26
C PHE A 804 -9.82 -16.86 -8.42
N ALA A 805 -10.87 -17.37 -9.05
CA ALA A 805 -12.06 -17.82 -8.33
C ALA A 805 -11.69 -18.93 -7.30
N PRO A 806 -12.35 -18.93 -6.12
CA PRO A 806 -12.18 -19.96 -5.10
C PRO A 806 -12.67 -21.33 -5.59
N ASP A 807 -12.35 -22.39 -4.84
CA ASP A 807 -12.66 -23.78 -5.20
C ASP A 807 -12.02 -24.21 -6.52
N VAL A 808 -10.69 -24.10 -6.56
CA VAL A 808 -9.87 -24.34 -7.73
C VAL A 808 -9.90 -25.82 -8.13
N ASP A 809 -10.40 -26.08 -9.34
CA ASP A 809 -10.37 -27.40 -9.98
C ASP A 809 -9.09 -27.59 -10.80
N LYS A 810 -8.51 -28.80 -10.73
CA LYS A 810 -7.32 -29.19 -11.50
C LYS A 810 -7.61 -29.33 -13.00
N GLU A 811 -8.85 -29.58 -13.39
CA GLU A 811 -9.26 -29.73 -14.79
C GLU A 811 -9.50 -28.38 -15.50
N ASN A 812 -9.63 -27.29 -14.74
CA ASN A 812 -9.93 -25.97 -15.28
C ASN A 812 -8.72 -25.31 -15.95
N LYS A 813 -8.99 -24.52 -17.00
CA LYS A 813 -8.02 -23.59 -17.59
C LYS A 813 -8.06 -22.27 -16.83
N PHE A 814 -6.89 -21.77 -16.43
CA PHE A 814 -6.77 -20.50 -15.70
C PHE A 814 -6.37 -19.40 -16.67
N TYR A 815 -7.34 -18.60 -17.11
CA TYR A 815 -7.09 -17.49 -18.04
C TYR A 815 -6.45 -16.31 -17.33
N VAL A 816 -5.47 -15.70 -17.99
CA VAL A 816 -4.76 -14.50 -17.55
C VAL A 816 -4.64 -13.56 -18.73
N PHE A 817 -5.03 -12.30 -18.55
CA PHE A 817 -4.77 -11.27 -19.54
C PHE A 817 -3.40 -10.65 -19.27
N SER A 818 -2.48 -10.73 -20.24
CA SER A 818 -1.13 -10.18 -20.09
C SER A 818 -0.91 -9.00 -21.06
N PRO A 819 -0.94 -7.76 -20.56
CA PRO A 819 -0.68 -6.56 -21.37
C PRO A 819 0.69 -6.57 -22.03
N GLY A 820 1.70 -7.20 -21.41
CA GLY A 820 3.08 -7.22 -21.93
C GLY A 820 3.27 -8.01 -23.22
N ILE A 821 2.39 -8.98 -23.49
CA ILE A 821 2.38 -9.76 -24.75
C ILE A 821 1.10 -9.54 -25.58
N CYS A 822 0.30 -8.54 -25.19
CA CYS A 822 -0.86 -8.05 -25.93
C CYS A 822 -1.95 -9.08 -26.22
N ARG A 823 -2.13 -10.08 -25.35
CA ARG A 823 -3.20 -11.09 -25.47
C ARG A 823 -3.52 -11.77 -24.15
N SER A 824 -4.65 -12.48 -24.16
CA SER A 824 -5.00 -13.45 -23.13
C SER A 824 -4.27 -14.77 -23.34
N VAL A 825 -3.80 -15.36 -22.25
CA VAL A 825 -3.15 -16.68 -22.17
C VAL A 825 -3.87 -17.54 -21.13
N HIS A 826 -3.54 -18.82 -21.06
CA HIS A 826 -4.09 -19.68 -20.02
C HIS A 826 -3.05 -20.65 -19.47
N PHE A 827 -3.26 -21.05 -18.22
CA PHE A 827 -2.44 -21.99 -17.49
C PHE A 827 -3.23 -23.28 -17.26
N THR A 828 -2.50 -24.38 -17.10
CA THR A 828 -3.03 -25.72 -16.78
C THR A 828 -2.31 -26.28 -15.56
N TYR A 829 -3.00 -27.10 -14.78
CA TYR A 829 -2.42 -27.78 -13.62
C TYR A 829 -1.22 -28.66 -14.01
N GLU A 830 -0.13 -28.55 -13.26
CA GLU A 830 1.04 -29.42 -13.38
C GLU A 830 1.09 -30.40 -12.20
N LYS A 831 1.16 -29.88 -10.97
CA LYS A 831 1.38 -30.68 -9.76
C LYS A 831 0.99 -29.94 -8.48
N GLU A 832 0.88 -30.69 -7.39
CA GLU A 832 0.77 -30.14 -6.03
C GLU A 832 2.17 -29.81 -5.49
N VAL A 833 2.31 -28.66 -4.84
CA VAL A 833 3.54 -28.21 -4.19
C VAL A 833 3.22 -27.74 -2.78
N THR A 834 4.24 -27.61 -1.93
CA THR A 834 4.08 -27.06 -0.57
C THR A 834 5.02 -25.88 -0.42
N LEU A 835 4.48 -24.74 0.00
CA LEU A 835 5.23 -23.52 0.27
C LEU A 835 4.86 -23.05 1.68
N LYS A 836 5.85 -22.93 2.58
CA LYS A 836 5.65 -22.46 3.97
C LYS A 836 4.52 -23.23 4.68
N ASP A 837 4.52 -24.56 4.52
CA ASP A 837 3.51 -25.49 5.04
C ASP A 837 2.08 -25.30 4.50
N ILE A 838 1.92 -24.58 3.39
CA ILE A 838 0.65 -24.41 2.68
C ILE A 838 0.69 -25.25 1.41
N LYS A 839 -0.34 -26.08 1.20
CA LYS A 839 -0.50 -26.88 -0.03
C LYS A 839 -1.04 -26.00 -1.15
N LEU A 840 -0.37 -26.02 -2.30
CA LEU A 840 -0.70 -25.19 -3.46
C LEU A 840 -0.77 -26.06 -4.72
N TYR A 841 -1.55 -25.61 -5.69
CA TYR A 841 -1.53 -26.13 -7.05
C TYR A 841 -0.61 -25.29 -7.91
N ARG A 842 0.44 -25.92 -8.42
CA ARG A 842 1.32 -25.33 -9.41
C ARG A 842 0.68 -25.47 -10.78
N VAL A 843 0.43 -24.33 -11.41
CA VAL A 843 -0.07 -24.23 -12.78
C VAL A 843 1.00 -23.59 -13.66
N THR A 844 1.12 -24.06 -14.90
CA THR A 844 2.12 -23.59 -15.88
C THR A 844 1.42 -23.13 -17.14
N ILE A 845 2.06 -22.27 -17.92
CA ILE A 845 1.49 -21.86 -19.20
C ILE A 845 1.30 -23.09 -20.11
N SER A 846 0.12 -23.21 -20.72
CA SER A 846 -0.18 -24.37 -21.57
C SER A 846 0.67 -24.38 -22.83
N ASP A 847 1.10 -25.56 -23.26
CA ASP A 847 1.98 -25.73 -24.42
C ASP A 847 1.33 -25.22 -25.73
N GLU A 848 -0.01 -25.18 -25.78
CA GLU A 848 -0.77 -24.71 -26.93
C GLU A 848 -0.74 -23.18 -27.11
N VAL A 849 -0.41 -22.42 -26.06
CA VAL A 849 -0.44 -20.94 -26.09
C VAL A 849 0.52 -20.35 -27.12
N PHE A 850 1.71 -20.94 -27.26
CA PHE A 850 2.76 -20.48 -28.17
C PHE A 850 2.94 -21.36 -29.43
N LYS A 851 2.09 -22.37 -29.64
CA LYS A 851 2.13 -23.14 -30.90
C LYS A 851 1.80 -22.25 -32.09
N SER A 852 2.53 -22.41 -33.19
CA SER A 852 2.21 -21.73 -34.44
C SER A 852 0.76 -22.01 -34.87
N GLY A 853 0.09 -21.03 -35.47
CA GLY A 853 -1.24 -21.21 -36.06
C GLY A 853 -1.29 -22.26 -37.19
N ASP A 854 -0.14 -22.64 -37.73
CA ASP A 854 -0.02 -23.74 -38.70
C ASP A 854 -0.09 -25.11 -38.01
N VAL A 855 0.36 -25.20 -36.76
CA VAL A 855 0.37 -26.42 -35.94
C VAL A 855 -0.89 -26.52 -35.08
N TYR A 856 -1.34 -25.40 -34.54
CA TYR A 856 -2.53 -25.28 -33.70
C TYR A 856 -3.50 -24.25 -34.31
N PRO A 857 -4.47 -24.70 -35.14
CA PRO A 857 -5.34 -23.81 -35.91
C PRO A 857 -6.05 -22.69 -35.11
N PRO A 858 -6.45 -22.85 -33.83
CA PRO A 858 -7.03 -21.75 -33.06
C PRO A 858 -6.08 -20.54 -32.89
N ASN A 859 -4.77 -20.73 -33.03
CA ASN A 859 -3.81 -19.63 -32.94
C ASN A 859 -3.66 -18.83 -34.25
N ARG A 860 -4.33 -19.19 -35.34
CA ARG A 860 -4.27 -18.44 -36.62
C ARG A 860 -4.68 -16.98 -36.48
N GLY A 861 -5.58 -16.67 -35.55
CA GLY A 861 -6.00 -15.30 -35.24
C GLY A 861 -4.87 -14.39 -34.70
N PHE A 862 -3.78 -14.98 -34.19
CA PHE A 862 -2.60 -14.25 -33.70
C PHE A 862 -1.49 -14.12 -34.76
N CYS A 863 -1.70 -14.67 -35.95
CA CYS A 863 -0.75 -14.56 -37.06
C CYS A 863 -1.02 -13.27 -37.84
N ILE A 864 0.01 -12.46 -38.01
CA ILE A 864 -0.02 -11.23 -38.81
C ILE A 864 0.60 -11.53 -40.19
N THR A 865 0.02 -11.03 -41.27
CA THR A 865 0.45 -11.32 -42.64
C THR A 865 1.90 -10.91 -42.94
N PRO A 866 2.66 -11.68 -43.75
CA PRO A 866 2.30 -12.95 -44.39
C PRO A 866 2.78 -14.18 -43.59
N GLY A 867 1.85 -14.94 -43.00
CA GLY A 867 2.12 -16.25 -42.39
C GLY A 867 2.27 -16.27 -40.87
N CYS A 868 2.23 -17.47 -40.28
CA CYS A 868 2.45 -17.67 -38.85
C CYS A 868 3.96 -17.79 -38.53
N LEU A 869 4.38 -17.25 -37.39
CA LEU A 869 5.74 -17.46 -36.90
C LEU A 869 5.91 -18.90 -36.39
N PRO A 870 7.16 -19.42 -36.32
CA PRO A 870 7.45 -20.71 -35.69
C PRO A 870 6.91 -20.81 -34.25
N THR A 871 6.64 -22.04 -33.80
CA THR A 871 6.21 -22.32 -32.43
C THR A 871 7.18 -21.70 -31.41
N GLY A 872 6.62 -21.02 -30.41
CA GLY A 872 7.37 -20.29 -29.37
C GLY A 872 7.43 -18.78 -29.59
N LEU A 873 7.08 -18.29 -30.78
CA LEU A 873 7.15 -16.87 -31.13
C LEU A 873 5.76 -16.24 -31.30
N LEU A 874 5.61 -15.02 -30.81
CA LEU A 874 4.41 -14.20 -31.01
C LEU A 874 4.81 -12.80 -31.48
N ASN A 875 4.29 -12.38 -32.64
CA ASN A 875 4.54 -11.05 -33.17
C ASN A 875 3.65 -10.02 -32.44
N ILE A 876 4.26 -9.14 -31.65
CA ILE A 876 3.53 -8.10 -30.89
C ILE A 876 3.69 -6.70 -31.52
N SER A 877 4.20 -6.62 -32.74
CA SER A 877 4.47 -5.35 -33.43
C SER A 877 3.24 -4.42 -33.42
N LEU A 878 2.05 -4.94 -33.73
CA LEU A 878 0.83 -4.13 -33.89
C LEU A 878 0.31 -3.47 -32.61
N CYS A 879 0.65 -4.00 -31.43
CA CYS A 879 0.23 -3.41 -30.16
C CYS A 879 1.28 -2.45 -29.58
N GLN A 880 2.40 -2.26 -30.27
CA GLN A 880 3.48 -1.37 -29.85
C GLN A 880 3.46 -0.09 -30.69
N PRO A 881 3.71 1.10 -30.09
CA PRO A 881 3.83 2.35 -30.84
C PRO A 881 4.86 2.22 -31.96
N MET A 882 4.55 2.74 -33.15
CA MET A 882 5.40 2.67 -34.36
C MET A 882 5.58 1.27 -34.98
N ASN A 883 4.80 0.26 -34.58
CA ASN A 883 4.90 -1.13 -35.06
C ASN A 883 6.36 -1.59 -35.28
N PRO A 884 7.22 -1.55 -34.25
CA PRO A 884 8.59 -2.02 -34.35
C PRO A 884 8.62 -3.54 -34.61
N PRO A 885 9.70 -4.10 -35.16
CA PRO A 885 9.80 -5.53 -35.47
C PRO A 885 10.06 -6.37 -34.20
N VAL A 886 9.15 -6.28 -33.22
CA VAL A 886 9.28 -6.94 -31.91
C VAL A 886 8.44 -8.22 -31.86
N VAL A 887 9.08 -9.28 -31.37
CA VAL A 887 8.50 -10.63 -31.23
C VAL A 887 8.77 -11.13 -29.82
N THR A 888 7.76 -11.66 -29.14
CA THR A 888 7.91 -12.23 -27.80
C THR A 888 8.06 -13.74 -27.84
N SER A 889 8.77 -14.29 -26.85
CA SER A 889 8.92 -15.72 -26.63
C SER A 889 9.06 -16.03 -25.14
N PRO A 890 9.02 -17.29 -24.72
CA PRO A 890 9.60 -17.69 -23.45
C PRO A 890 11.12 -17.40 -23.41
N PRO A 891 11.72 -17.19 -22.22
CA PRO A 891 13.16 -16.95 -22.10
C PRO A 891 14.01 -18.06 -22.71
N HIS A 892 15.10 -17.66 -23.36
CA HIS A 892 16.02 -18.54 -24.09
C HIS A 892 15.35 -19.45 -25.13
N PHE A 893 14.19 -19.05 -25.66
CA PHE A 893 13.36 -19.89 -26.53
C PHE A 893 12.97 -21.22 -25.88
N TYR A 894 12.78 -21.23 -24.55
CA TYR A 894 12.19 -22.36 -23.84
C TYR A 894 10.85 -22.75 -24.48
N GLN A 895 10.60 -24.06 -24.64
CA GLN A 895 9.41 -24.63 -25.31
C GLN A 895 9.15 -24.11 -26.74
N SER A 896 10.17 -23.59 -27.42
CA SER A 896 10.06 -23.09 -28.79
C SER A 896 10.64 -24.08 -29.80
N ASP A 897 10.47 -23.80 -31.09
CA ASP A 897 11.05 -24.60 -32.17
C ASP A 897 12.59 -24.66 -32.06
N LYS A 898 13.15 -25.87 -32.17
CA LYS A 898 14.61 -26.10 -32.01
C LYS A 898 15.44 -25.37 -33.07
N SER A 899 14.87 -25.07 -34.23
CA SER A 899 15.53 -24.29 -35.28
C SER A 899 15.94 -22.89 -34.80
N LEU A 900 15.21 -22.28 -33.86
CA LEU A 900 15.53 -20.95 -33.32
C LEU A 900 16.87 -20.95 -32.56
N LEU A 901 17.19 -22.03 -31.85
CA LEU A 901 18.44 -22.18 -31.12
C LEU A 901 19.66 -22.35 -32.04
N GLN A 902 19.44 -22.73 -33.31
CA GLN A 902 20.51 -22.84 -34.30
C GLN A 902 20.88 -21.48 -34.91
N THR A 903 19.98 -20.49 -34.80
CA THR A 903 20.16 -19.16 -35.40
C THR A 903 20.81 -18.13 -34.49
N VAL A 904 20.98 -18.43 -33.20
CA VAL A 904 21.62 -17.54 -32.21
C VAL A 904 22.38 -18.38 -31.18
N HIS A 905 23.68 -18.11 -31.02
CA HIS A 905 24.52 -18.75 -30.00
C HIS A 905 24.43 -18.03 -28.65
N GLY A 906 24.65 -18.78 -27.56
CA GLY A 906 24.64 -18.26 -26.18
C GLY A 906 23.34 -18.50 -25.41
N LEU A 907 22.33 -19.12 -26.03
CA LEU A 907 21.06 -19.45 -25.39
C LEU A 907 21.07 -20.83 -24.72
N LYS A 908 20.53 -20.93 -23.49
CA LYS A 908 20.48 -22.16 -22.68
C LYS A 908 19.08 -22.33 -22.07
N PRO A 909 18.10 -22.89 -22.79
CA PRO A 909 16.73 -23.02 -22.26
C PRO A 909 16.64 -24.03 -21.11
N GLU A 910 16.56 -23.54 -19.88
CA GLU A 910 16.36 -24.35 -18.68
C GLU A 910 14.94 -24.21 -18.09
N LYS A 911 14.29 -25.33 -17.75
CA LYS A 911 12.92 -25.31 -17.21
C LYS A 911 12.82 -24.55 -15.89
N SER A 912 13.72 -24.78 -14.94
CA SER A 912 13.69 -24.14 -13.61
C SER A 912 13.80 -22.62 -13.67
N GLU A 913 14.58 -22.11 -14.62
CA GLU A 913 14.87 -20.69 -14.78
C GLU A 913 13.87 -19.97 -15.69
N HIS A 914 13.32 -20.65 -16.70
CA HIS A 914 12.60 -19.98 -17.80
C HIS A 914 11.10 -20.31 -17.87
N GLU A 915 10.62 -21.29 -17.12
CA GLU A 915 9.19 -21.62 -17.08
C GLU A 915 8.37 -20.50 -16.42
N THR A 916 7.22 -20.16 -17.00
CA THR A 916 6.23 -19.28 -16.34
C THR A 916 5.25 -20.14 -15.55
N PHE A 917 5.10 -19.87 -14.25
CA PHE A 917 4.27 -20.65 -13.34
C PHE A 917 3.58 -19.79 -12.28
N LEU A 918 2.46 -20.29 -11.75
CA LEU A 918 1.73 -19.73 -10.62
C LEU A 918 1.45 -20.85 -9.61
N GLU A 919 1.54 -20.56 -8.32
CA GLU A 919 1.24 -21.49 -7.23
C GLU A 919 0.04 -20.97 -6.45
N ILE A 920 -1.11 -21.60 -6.70
CA ILE A 920 -2.44 -21.15 -6.29
C ILE A 920 -2.90 -21.94 -5.06
N GLU A 921 -3.40 -21.28 -4.03
CA GLU A 921 -4.06 -21.95 -2.91
C GLU A 921 -5.47 -22.40 -3.34
N PRO A 922 -5.78 -23.70 -3.26
CA PRO A 922 -6.94 -24.26 -3.95
C PRO A 922 -8.30 -23.86 -3.38
N ILE A 923 -8.40 -23.50 -2.10
CA ILE A 923 -9.69 -23.15 -1.49
C ILE A 923 -10.06 -21.70 -1.83
N THR A 924 -9.11 -20.78 -1.72
CA THR A 924 -9.33 -19.33 -1.86
C THR A 924 -9.07 -18.81 -3.26
N GLY A 925 -8.27 -19.51 -4.07
CA GLY A 925 -7.84 -19.05 -5.40
C GLY A 925 -6.72 -18.00 -5.36
N ILE A 926 -6.14 -17.71 -4.19
CA ILE A 926 -5.06 -16.72 -4.04
C ILE A 926 -3.73 -17.29 -4.56
N VAL A 927 -3.01 -16.49 -5.35
CA VAL A 927 -1.66 -16.84 -5.83
C VAL A 927 -0.64 -16.49 -4.75
N MET A 928 -0.02 -17.50 -4.16
CA MET A 928 0.93 -17.33 -3.05
C MET A 928 2.37 -17.13 -3.52
N ARG A 929 2.70 -17.68 -4.69
CA ARG A 929 3.99 -17.51 -5.35
C ARG A 929 3.81 -17.62 -6.86
N GLY A 930 4.53 -16.81 -7.61
CA GLY A 930 4.48 -16.85 -9.07
C GLY A 930 5.73 -16.28 -9.71
N ALA A 931 6.01 -16.75 -10.92
CA ALA A 931 7.02 -16.20 -11.79
C ALA A 931 6.45 -16.07 -13.21
N GLN A 932 6.27 -14.84 -13.67
CA GLN A 932 5.86 -14.53 -15.04
C GLN A 932 7.09 -14.09 -15.83
N ARG A 933 7.41 -14.83 -16.90
CA ARG A 933 8.66 -14.66 -17.63
C ARG A 933 8.40 -14.51 -19.12
N VAL A 934 8.92 -13.44 -19.70
CA VAL A 934 8.76 -13.13 -21.12
C VAL A 934 10.05 -12.58 -21.68
N GLN A 935 10.43 -13.07 -22.86
CA GLN A 935 11.54 -12.57 -23.64
C GLN A 935 11.05 -11.71 -24.79
N ILE A 936 11.76 -10.62 -25.02
CA ILE A 936 11.61 -9.70 -26.14
C ILE A 936 12.74 -10.00 -27.13
N ASN A 937 12.36 -10.24 -28.37
CA ASN A 937 13.24 -10.50 -29.50
C ASN A 937 12.98 -9.47 -30.59
N ILE A 938 14.00 -9.14 -31.37
CA ILE A 938 13.88 -8.29 -32.55
C ILE A 938 13.93 -9.19 -33.79
N ALA A 939 12.91 -9.12 -34.64
CA ALA A 939 12.92 -9.73 -35.96
C ALA A 939 13.88 -8.94 -36.85
N LEU A 940 15.15 -9.34 -36.81
CA LEU A 940 16.26 -8.70 -37.50
C LEU A 940 16.29 -9.22 -38.93
N GLU A 941 16.26 -8.32 -39.91
CA GLU A 941 16.42 -8.61 -41.33
C GLU A 941 17.25 -7.53 -42.02
N SER A 942 17.95 -7.89 -43.09
CA SER A 942 18.69 -6.94 -43.92
C SER A 942 17.71 -6.07 -44.73
N VAL A 943 17.90 -4.75 -44.69
CA VAL A 943 17.03 -3.79 -45.38
C VAL A 943 17.86 -2.87 -46.27
N ASP A 944 17.71 -3.02 -47.58
CA ASP A 944 18.52 -2.32 -48.61
C ASP A 944 18.20 -0.83 -48.79
N VAL A 945 17.20 -0.29 -48.08
CA VAL A 945 16.77 1.10 -48.24
C VAL A 945 17.75 2.10 -47.62
N LEU A 946 18.45 1.70 -46.55
CA LEU A 946 19.50 2.49 -45.91
C LEU A 946 20.81 1.68 -45.87
N PRO A 947 21.96 2.24 -46.26
CA PRO A 947 23.25 1.54 -46.19
C PRO A 947 23.56 0.97 -44.80
N GLN A 948 23.15 1.66 -43.75
CA GLN A 948 23.38 1.31 -42.35
C GLN A 948 22.60 0.06 -41.90
N THR A 949 21.54 -0.31 -42.60
CA THR A 949 20.70 -1.48 -42.32
C THR A 949 20.88 -2.61 -43.35
N LYS A 950 21.73 -2.38 -44.35
CA LYS A 950 22.08 -3.38 -45.35
C LYS A 950 23.23 -4.24 -44.83
N GLY A 951 22.94 -5.48 -44.52
CA GLY A 951 23.93 -6.50 -44.18
C GLY A 951 23.80 -7.75 -45.04
N SER A 952 24.72 -8.69 -44.86
CA SER A 952 24.76 -9.97 -45.59
C SER A 952 24.29 -11.13 -44.70
N PHE A 953 23.28 -10.91 -43.85
CA PHE A 953 22.73 -11.92 -42.94
C PHE A 953 21.27 -12.24 -43.27
N GLU A 954 20.88 -13.49 -42.99
CA GLU A 954 19.50 -13.93 -43.11
C GLU A 954 18.63 -13.43 -41.95
N LYS A 955 17.30 -13.51 -42.12
CA LYS A 955 16.36 -13.10 -41.09
C LYS A 955 16.52 -13.95 -39.83
N VAL A 956 16.71 -13.30 -38.68
CA VAL A 956 16.90 -13.94 -37.37
C VAL A 956 16.06 -13.25 -36.31
N PHE A 957 15.58 -13.99 -35.31
CA PHE A 957 14.91 -13.44 -34.14
C PHE A 957 15.94 -13.22 -33.05
N LEU A 958 16.56 -12.04 -33.01
CA LEU A 958 17.65 -11.75 -32.09
C LEU A 958 17.10 -11.42 -30.69
N PRO A 959 17.47 -12.18 -29.64
CA PRO A 959 17.10 -11.85 -28.27
C PRO A 959 17.62 -10.48 -27.86
N PHE A 960 16.74 -9.68 -27.25
CA PHE A 960 17.06 -8.34 -26.79
C PHE A 960 17.18 -8.28 -25.27
N MET A 961 16.14 -8.77 -24.60
CA MET A 961 16.09 -8.94 -23.15
C MET A 961 15.02 -9.95 -22.77
N PHE A 962 15.06 -10.49 -21.55
CA PHE A 962 13.86 -11.05 -20.92
C PHE A 962 13.59 -10.42 -19.56
N ALA A 963 12.32 -10.39 -19.20
CA ALA A 963 11.84 -9.93 -17.91
C ALA A 963 11.26 -11.11 -17.13
N SER A 964 11.56 -11.15 -15.84
CA SER A 964 11.00 -12.09 -14.88
C SER A 964 10.35 -11.30 -13.75
N GLU A 965 9.03 -11.29 -13.72
CA GLU A 965 8.26 -10.75 -12.61
C GLU A 965 8.01 -11.88 -11.61
N VAL A 966 8.47 -11.69 -10.37
CA VAL A 966 8.35 -12.69 -9.31
C VAL A 966 7.67 -12.08 -8.09
N ALA A 967 6.81 -12.86 -7.47
CA ALA A 967 6.19 -12.53 -6.21
C ALA A 967 6.13 -13.79 -5.34
N GLU A 968 6.37 -13.61 -4.04
CA GLU A 968 6.21 -14.65 -3.05
C GLU A 968 5.62 -14.02 -1.78
N ILE A 969 4.67 -14.71 -1.17
CA ILE A 969 4.10 -14.32 0.12
C ILE A 969 5.18 -14.29 1.22
N THR A 970 5.18 -13.26 2.05
CA THR A 970 6.12 -13.14 3.19
C THR A 970 5.80 -14.17 4.28
N ASP A 971 6.78 -14.49 5.15
CA ASP A 971 6.57 -15.47 6.23
C ASP A 971 5.48 -15.03 7.21
N GLU A 972 5.41 -13.73 7.51
CA GLU A 972 4.38 -13.13 8.35
C GLU A 972 2.98 -13.36 7.77
N LYS A 973 2.79 -13.03 6.48
CA LYS A 973 1.51 -13.21 5.80
C LYS A 973 1.14 -14.67 5.64
N ALA A 974 2.11 -15.54 5.34
CA ALA A 974 1.88 -16.97 5.30
C ALA A 974 1.45 -17.50 6.68
N SER A 975 2.02 -16.97 7.77
CA SER A 975 1.61 -17.31 9.13
C SER A 975 0.19 -16.86 9.47
N ASP A 976 -0.18 -15.62 9.15
CA ASP A 976 -1.54 -15.10 9.34
C ASP A 976 -2.56 -15.90 8.51
N PHE A 977 -2.22 -16.21 7.25
CA PHE A 977 -3.03 -17.08 6.40
C PHE A 977 -3.22 -18.46 7.05
N ARG A 978 -2.14 -19.09 7.52
CA ARG A 978 -2.20 -20.39 8.21
C ARG A 978 -3.04 -20.33 9.47
N GLU A 979 -2.96 -19.28 10.27
CA GLU A 979 -3.77 -19.16 11.49
C GLU A 979 -5.26 -19.09 11.14
N LYS A 980 -5.64 -18.22 10.20
CA LYS A 980 -7.03 -18.09 9.72
C LYS A 980 -7.53 -19.39 9.10
N PHE A 981 -6.73 -19.99 8.24
CA PHE A 981 -7.05 -21.23 7.54
C PHE A 981 -7.12 -22.43 8.51
N SER A 982 -6.24 -22.49 9.51
CA SER A 982 -6.26 -23.54 10.54
C SER A 982 -7.52 -23.44 11.40
N LYS A 983 -7.94 -22.24 11.79
CA LYS A 983 -9.23 -22.04 12.48
C LYS A 983 -10.40 -22.53 11.62
N MET A 984 -10.40 -22.22 10.33
CA MET A 984 -11.43 -22.68 9.39
C MET A 984 -11.43 -24.20 9.21
N ASN A 985 -10.27 -24.83 9.04
CA ASN A 985 -10.16 -26.29 8.90
C ASN A 985 -10.49 -27.02 10.21
N THR A 986 -10.11 -26.43 11.35
CA THR A 986 -10.49 -26.92 12.67
C THR A 986 -12.01 -26.82 12.87
N ALA A 987 -12.63 -25.71 12.45
CA ALA A 987 -14.08 -25.57 12.44
C ALA A 987 -14.75 -26.64 11.56
N MET A 988 -14.23 -26.90 10.34
CA MET A 988 -14.72 -27.98 9.47
C MET A 988 -14.61 -29.38 10.10
N LYS A 989 -13.53 -29.64 10.85
CA LYS A 989 -13.37 -30.91 11.57
C LYS A 989 -14.32 -31.01 12.76
N ILE A 990 -14.46 -29.93 13.53
CA ILE A 990 -15.35 -29.87 14.70
C ILE A 990 -16.81 -30.02 14.28
N THR A 991 -17.26 -29.36 13.20
CA THR A 991 -18.64 -29.50 12.72
C THR A 991 -18.94 -30.92 12.27
N LYS A 992 -18.02 -31.57 11.52
CA LYS A 992 -18.16 -32.99 11.18
C LYS A 992 -18.18 -33.89 12.42
N MET A 993 -17.28 -33.67 13.37
CA MET A 993 -17.30 -34.42 14.63
C MET A 993 -18.60 -34.21 15.41
N PHE A 994 -19.13 -32.99 15.43
CA PHE A 994 -20.40 -32.66 16.05
C PHE A 994 -21.56 -33.40 15.38
N GLU A 995 -21.64 -33.36 14.05
CA GLU A 995 -22.63 -34.11 13.27
C GLU A 995 -22.59 -35.62 13.56
N TYR A 996 -21.39 -36.23 13.52
CA TYR A 996 -21.24 -37.65 13.85
C TYR A 996 -21.55 -37.95 15.32
N SER A 997 -21.22 -37.04 16.24
CA SER A 997 -21.52 -37.21 17.66
C SER A 997 -23.02 -37.21 17.96
N LEU A 998 -23.83 -36.42 17.24
CA LEU A 998 -25.29 -36.45 17.37
C LEU A 998 -25.87 -37.80 16.94
N ILE A 999 -25.34 -38.38 15.86
CA ILE A 999 -25.73 -39.72 15.38
C ILE A 999 -25.32 -40.80 16.39
N VAL A 1000 -24.08 -40.75 16.89
CA VAL A 1000 -23.55 -41.74 17.85
C VAL A 1000 -24.29 -41.66 19.18
N ILE A 1001 -24.51 -40.46 19.73
CA ILE A 1001 -25.25 -40.26 20.99
C ILE A 1001 -26.72 -40.68 20.82
N GLY A 1002 -27.36 -40.30 19.72
CA GLY A 1002 -28.72 -40.73 19.41
C GLY A 1002 -28.85 -42.25 19.33
N ALA A 1003 -27.93 -42.92 18.61
CA ALA A 1003 -27.88 -44.37 18.49
C ALA A 1003 -27.59 -45.06 19.84
N PHE A 1004 -26.69 -44.50 20.64
CA PHE A 1004 -26.37 -45.00 21.98
C PHE A 1004 -27.57 -44.90 22.92
N LEU A 1005 -28.26 -43.75 22.96
CA LEU A 1005 -29.46 -43.58 23.80
C LEU A 1005 -30.57 -44.56 23.41
N LEU A 1006 -30.77 -44.79 22.11
CA LEU A 1006 -31.72 -45.80 21.62
C LEU A 1006 -31.27 -47.23 21.99
N GLY A 1007 -29.97 -47.53 21.93
CA GLY A 1007 -29.40 -48.80 22.38
C GLY A 1007 -29.58 -49.04 23.89
N VAL A 1008 -29.40 -48.01 24.72
CA VAL A 1008 -29.66 -48.08 26.18
C VAL A 1008 -31.14 -48.35 26.44
N VAL A 1009 -32.06 -47.71 25.72
CA VAL A 1009 -33.51 -47.98 25.84
C VAL A 1009 -33.85 -49.43 25.51
N LEU A 1010 -33.18 -50.04 24.51
CA LEU A 1010 -33.37 -51.45 24.14
C LEU A 1010 -32.80 -52.43 25.18
N LEU A 1011 -31.81 -52.02 25.98
CA LEU A 1011 -31.18 -52.84 27.02
C LEU A 1011 -31.87 -52.74 28.39
N LEU A 1012 -32.62 -51.66 28.66
CA LEU A 1012 -33.34 -51.46 29.93
C LEU A 1012 -34.34 -52.58 30.30
N PRO A 1013 -35.04 -53.24 29.35
CA PRO A 1013 -35.87 -54.42 29.64
C PRO A 1013 -35.06 -55.67 30.01
N CYS A 1014 -33.81 -55.79 29.55
CA CYS A 1014 -32.95 -56.95 29.82
C CYS A 1014 -32.46 -56.98 31.27
N PHE A 1015 -32.31 -55.81 31.92
CA PHE A 1015 -31.90 -55.72 33.33
C PHE A 1015 -33.05 -55.97 34.34
N ASP A 1016 -34.31 -56.05 33.89
CA ASP A 1016 -35.47 -56.35 34.77
C ASP A 1016 -35.73 -57.86 34.89
N ASN A 1017 -35.19 -58.70 34.00
CA ASN A 1017 -35.37 -60.16 34.08
C ASN A 1017 -34.51 -60.82 35.17
N ASP A 1018 -33.38 -60.22 35.56
CA ASP A 1018 -32.53 -60.78 36.63
C ASP A 1018 -33.08 -60.55 38.05
N LYS A 1019 -34.02 -59.61 38.22
CA LYS A 1019 -34.62 -59.32 39.55
C LYS A 1019 -35.87 -60.14 39.88
N LYS A 1020 -36.51 -60.79 38.89
CA LYS A 1020 -37.67 -61.68 39.15
C LYS A 1020 -37.27 -63.10 39.55
N VAL A 1021 -35.99 -63.47 39.47
CA VAL A 1021 -35.52 -64.84 39.74
C VAL A 1021 -35.04 -65.04 41.19
N GLN A 1022 -34.87 -63.98 41.99
CA GLN A 1022 -34.39 -64.09 43.38
C GLN A 1022 -35.46 -64.22 44.47
N GLU A 1023 -36.76 -64.18 44.17
CA GLU A 1023 -37.82 -64.28 45.20
C GLU A 1023 -38.50 -65.66 45.33
N ASN A 1024 -38.23 -66.64 44.46
CA ASN A 1024 -38.89 -67.97 44.53
C ASN A 1024 -37.91 -69.15 44.66
N GLY A 1025 -36.96 -69.05 45.58
CA GLY A 1025 -36.08 -70.16 45.96
C GLY A 1025 -36.36 -70.68 47.38
N THR A 1026 -37.34 -71.59 47.55
CA THR A 1026 -37.29 -72.71 48.53
C THR A 1026 -38.55 -73.60 48.46
N LYS A 1027 -38.42 -74.78 47.84
CA LYS A 1027 -38.82 -76.12 48.34
C LYS A 1027 -38.57 -77.14 47.22
N ILE A 1028 -37.46 -77.88 47.30
CA ILE A 1028 -37.34 -79.26 47.82
C ILE A 1028 -37.55 -80.32 46.71
N GLU A 1029 -36.48 -81.10 46.50
CA GLU A 1029 -36.39 -82.51 46.03
C GLU A 1029 -36.74 -82.85 44.56
N GLU A 1030 -36.12 -83.81 43.88
CA GLU A 1030 -35.10 -84.83 44.17
C GLU A 1030 -34.57 -85.37 42.81
N LYS A 1031 -33.33 -85.88 42.81
CA LYS A 1031 -32.81 -87.06 42.07
C LYS A 1031 -32.81 -87.07 40.52
N ASP A 1032 -31.62 -87.18 39.94
CA ASP A 1032 -31.03 -88.41 39.35
C ASP A 1032 -31.39 -88.49 37.85
N GLU A 1033 -30.58 -88.91 36.88
CA GLU A 1033 -29.28 -89.53 36.84
C GLU A 1033 -28.72 -89.32 35.40
N LYS A 1034 -27.39 -89.16 35.30
CA LYS A 1034 -26.49 -89.81 34.32
C LYS A 1034 -26.96 -90.01 32.86
N HIS A 1035 -26.26 -89.31 31.95
CA HIS A 1035 -25.31 -89.84 30.93
C HIS A 1035 -25.95 -90.51 29.68
N PRO A 1036 -25.21 -90.80 28.58
CA PRO A 1036 -23.88 -90.31 28.16
C PRO A 1036 -23.66 -90.09 26.63
N LEU A 1037 -22.50 -89.47 26.32
CA LEU A 1037 -21.47 -89.87 25.34
C LEU A 1037 -21.66 -89.87 23.80
N ILE A 1038 -20.50 -89.59 23.16
CA ILE A 1038 -19.97 -89.99 21.83
C ILE A 1038 -20.37 -89.11 20.63
N ASP A 1039 -19.53 -88.78 19.64
CA ASP A 1039 -18.08 -88.63 19.38
C ASP A 1039 -17.98 -88.31 17.86
N SER A 1040 -16.85 -87.72 17.48
CA SER A 1040 -16.19 -87.81 16.18
C SER A 1040 -16.72 -86.85 15.09
N SER A 1041 -15.88 -86.18 14.29
CA SER A 1041 -14.49 -86.44 13.97
C SER A 1041 -13.80 -85.23 13.28
N ARG A 1042 -12.49 -85.11 13.52
CA ARG A 1042 -11.39 -84.78 12.57
C ARG A 1042 -11.56 -83.62 11.56
N LYS A 1043 -10.66 -82.63 11.63
CA LYS A 1043 -9.33 -82.62 10.94
C LYS A 1043 -8.58 -81.29 11.14
N THR A 1044 -7.29 -81.43 11.38
CA THR A 1044 -6.17 -80.49 11.22
C THR A 1044 -6.11 -79.80 9.85
N PHE A 1045 -5.63 -78.56 9.76
CA PHE A 1045 -4.30 -78.20 9.21
C PHE A 1045 -4.02 -76.69 9.29
N ALA A 1046 -2.72 -76.38 9.28
CA ALA A 1046 -2.08 -75.10 9.55
C ALA A 1046 -1.84 -74.22 8.30
N HIS A 1047 -1.22 -73.05 8.56
CA HIS A 1047 -0.30 -72.24 7.75
C HIS A 1047 -0.77 -70.94 7.04
N GLN A 1048 -0.32 -69.82 7.64
CA GLN A 1048 0.61 -68.77 7.16
C GLN A 1048 0.39 -67.94 5.87
N SER A 1049 0.76 -66.66 6.06
CA SER A 1049 1.21 -65.60 5.12
C SER A 1049 0.11 -65.00 4.23
N THR A 1050 0.02 -63.70 4.00
CA THR A 1050 0.95 -62.54 4.06
C THR A 1050 0.18 -61.29 4.47
#